data_AF-A0A9R1RTW3-F1
#
_entry.id   AF-A0A9R1RTW3-F1
#
_cell.length_a   1.000
_cell.length_b   1.000
_cell.length_c   1.000
_cell.angle_alpha   90.00
_cell.angle_beta   90.00
_cell.angle_gamma   90.00
#
_symmetry.space_group_name_H-M   'P 1'
#
loop_
_entity.id
_entity.type
_entity.pdbx_description
1 polymer ?
#
loop_
_entity_poly.entity_id
_entity_poly.type
_entity_poly.pdbx_seq_one_letter_code
_entity_poly.pdbx_strand_id
1 'polypeptide(L)'
;MHRVPPGHDQLVVPLVPDMLAVSVTGQGDFEYQAAQGEGRGREPEELAVQTHKRLWLQARPPHAAVGYDTRRQHALGDLTHLITKKDDADLQVISLWGAGEGIGTTSIIRKSYSDPEISHSFTCRAWVNLTRPFNPYEFVRSLMSHFYANRCQERQGAIIGVDVLTSMDANAIQGDFLSEFVQLVNKNRYLVVLEGSSTMAEWDSVRTFLPDRKNGSWIIVSSQQYEIASLCVGHPCRVLDLPAEHSVCAFLREGSQDAVDKSEVNNDSSWTSNTEISTEYDPSHNQMNGHYSYHRKPNSKTKAARDWMQNSPLVGCRLQTNQLRHYTVQAQMNHSQVVSVWGMAGVGKSALVRNLYYDRVIENQQFQEYGWVGLSHSQPFNLRDFSRSLLLDFQSESLHSIVGLKDAVGKCCELLSTRRCLVVIDGLQSIHEWDLIQSSLVSRHSKSKTVFIVITTEASVAAYCAENEELVFRVKALEADAAFDLLKNEVSKKTPLPVSLSYRGNEVLPELISKCGGLPLIIVAVASILATKGGTWMDTASSINLRFMHEIEINPEFECLWDLFSWMHSCFRSCPDSVKPCIFDLSLFPRDYNIRRRRLIRRWIADGYSRDSDGKSAEENGEEFFSKLHNLSIIQQQPESATFSDIRMVLCRVNGFLRECICSQGMQENLVYELAGTCSLPQRTGRHLVILESWGRDRIVLESIDLSRLRSMTVFGEWKPFFISQSTKLLRVLDLEDAVGVTNDDVEQMVKLLPCLMFLSLRGCDQIFQLPRSLGDLRQLQTLDVTNTSIITLPASITKLQKLQYIRAGAAATAAQGPTATTGNDQTPQAIVPVVSGFFIPDHPLPCVVPRGIGKLTALHTLGVVNIGASEGEAILKELKNLTQLRKLGVFGVSRKNSEAFSSAISSHVHLRSLSVWLEEESRGCLGDMSLPLENLLSLKLYGLRDRLPVLQVNQLSKLTKLHLKMNTLMDEAIESLGKLPKLCILRLCVNQPEYGQLRFHSLRMDLRSSLIRR
;
A
#
# COMPACT_ATOMS: atom_id res chain seq x y z
N MET A 1 -30.61 13.97 -74.49
CA MET A 1 -30.10 15.23 -73.91
C MET A 1 -31.28 15.87 -73.17
N HIS A 2 -31.30 16.18 -71.88
CA HIS A 2 -30.28 16.27 -70.84
C HIS A 2 -30.95 16.13 -69.45
N ARG A 3 -30.28 15.37 -68.57
CA ARG A 3 -30.16 15.48 -67.09
C ARG A 3 -31.40 15.86 -66.25
N VAL A 4 -31.84 14.87 -65.47
CA VAL A 4 -32.56 15.01 -64.18
C VAL A 4 -31.85 14.05 -63.18
N PRO A 5 -31.71 14.40 -61.88
CA PRO A 5 -30.60 13.98 -61.00
C PRO A 5 -30.87 12.64 -60.27
N PRO A 6 -29.85 12.00 -59.66
CA PRO A 6 -30.05 10.78 -58.90
C PRO A 6 -30.53 11.09 -57.47
N GLY A 7 -31.55 10.35 -57.05
CA GLY A 7 -32.07 10.31 -55.69
C GLY A 7 -31.46 9.17 -54.87
N HIS A 8 -31.33 9.48 -53.57
CA HIS A 8 -31.67 8.70 -52.38
C HIS A 8 -31.15 7.27 -52.12
N ASP A 9 -30.69 7.16 -50.85
CA ASP A 9 -30.76 6.04 -49.92
C ASP A 9 -29.62 5.02 -49.86
N GLN A 10 -28.75 5.24 -48.87
CA GLN A 10 -27.88 4.23 -48.27
C GLN A 10 -28.67 3.41 -47.23
N LEU A 11 -28.90 2.14 -47.54
CA LEU A 11 -29.16 1.08 -46.57
C LEU A 11 -28.12 -0.01 -46.82
N VAL A 12 -27.17 -0.17 -45.88
CA VAL A 12 -26.24 -1.30 -45.86
C VAL A 12 -26.60 -2.18 -44.67
N VAL A 13 -27.16 -3.34 -44.98
CA VAL A 13 -27.18 -4.56 -44.17
C VAL A 13 -25.92 -5.36 -44.52
N PRO A 14 -25.31 -6.06 -43.56
CA PRO A 14 -24.82 -7.42 -43.86
C PRO A 14 -25.22 -8.40 -42.73
N LEU A 15 -25.92 -9.49 -43.03
CA LEU A 15 -25.44 -10.75 -43.65
C LEU A 15 -24.57 -11.59 -42.70
N VAL A 16 -25.24 -12.59 -42.10
CA VAL A 16 -24.69 -13.86 -41.60
C VAL A 16 -24.17 -14.67 -42.81
N PRO A 17 -23.06 -15.42 -42.69
CA PRO A 17 -23.21 -16.88 -42.74
C PRO A 17 -22.20 -17.72 -41.90
N ASP A 18 -22.75 -18.84 -41.45
CA ASP A 18 -22.22 -20.21 -41.50
C ASP A 18 -21.21 -20.78 -40.49
N MET A 19 -21.77 -21.77 -39.79
CA MET A 19 -21.15 -22.95 -39.19
C MET A 19 -20.35 -23.77 -40.20
N LEU A 20 -19.27 -24.40 -39.71
CA LEU A 20 -18.86 -25.72 -40.17
C LEU A 20 -18.75 -26.67 -38.97
N ALA A 21 -19.54 -27.73 -39.07
CA ALA A 21 -19.58 -28.88 -38.20
C ALA A 21 -18.38 -29.81 -38.45
N VAL A 22 -17.91 -30.47 -37.40
CA VAL A 22 -17.33 -31.81 -37.49
C VAL A 22 -18.05 -32.69 -36.48
N SER A 23 -18.81 -33.64 -37.01
CA SER A 23 -19.55 -34.68 -36.32
C SER A 23 -18.69 -35.93 -36.14
N VAL A 24 -18.70 -36.54 -34.95
CA VAL A 24 -18.63 -38.00 -34.80
C VAL A 24 -19.55 -38.42 -33.63
N THR A 25 -20.66 -39.05 -34.01
CA THR A 25 -21.44 -40.15 -33.40
C THR A 25 -20.91 -40.73 -32.07
N GLY A 26 -21.69 -41.18 -31.07
CA GLY A 26 -23.11 -41.52 -30.97
C GLY A 26 -23.29 -42.41 -29.70
N GLN A 27 -24.43 -42.24 -29.03
CA GLN A 27 -25.20 -43.12 -28.14
C GLN A 27 -24.54 -44.30 -27.39
N GLY A 28 -24.90 -44.41 -26.10
CA GLY A 28 -24.91 -45.68 -25.37
C GLY A 28 -25.24 -45.53 -23.88
N ASP A 29 -26.53 -45.65 -23.55
CA ASP A 29 -27.07 -45.79 -22.19
C ASP A 29 -26.37 -46.89 -21.37
N PHE A 30 -26.21 -46.71 -20.06
CA PHE A 30 -26.43 -47.79 -19.10
C PHE A 30 -26.78 -47.24 -17.71
N GLU A 31 -27.88 -47.80 -17.19
CA GLU A 31 -28.52 -47.54 -15.91
C GLU A 31 -28.01 -48.53 -14.83
N TYR A 32 -28.08 -48.09 -13.57
CA TYR A 32 -28.22 -48.86 -12.31
C TYR A 32 -27.07 -49.62 -11.61
N GLN A 33 -26.96 -49.25 -10.31
CA GLN A 33 -26.82 -50.07 -9.09
C GLN A 33 -25.45 -50.32 -8.42
N ALA A 34 -25.27 -49.61 -7.29
CA ALA A 34 -24.84 -50.03 -5.94
C ALA A 34 -23.88 -51.22 -5.75
N ALA A 35 -22.73 -50.94 -5.10
CA ALA A 35 -22.13 -51.83 -4.10
C ALA A 35 -21.23 -51.05 -3.13
N GLN A 36 -21.34 -51.38 -1.85
CA GLN A 36 -20.56 -50.87 -0.72
C GLN A 36 -19.07 -51.27 -0.80
N GLY A 37 -18.20 -50.43 -0.25
CA GLY A 37 -16.82 -50.77 0.07
C GLY A 37 -16.13 -49.64 0.86
N GLU A 38 -16.10 -49.77 2.19
CA GLU A 38 -15.20 -48.97 3.04
C GLU A 38 -13.74 -49.28 2.69
N GLY A 39 -12.92 -48.25 2.50
CA GLY A 39 -11.49 -48.40 2.25
C GLY A 39 -10.75 -47.07 2.39
N ARG A 40 -10.26 -46.81 3.62
CA ARG A 40 -9.24 -45.82 4.02
C ARG A 40 -8.81 -44.79 2.96
N GLY A 41 -9.30 -43.56 3.10
CA GLY A 41 -8.72 -42.39 2.43
C GLY A 41 -7.28 -42.15 2.89
N ARG A 42 -6.33 -42.30 1.95
CA ARG A 42 -5.02 -41.66 2.01
C ARG A 42 -5.22 -40.19 1.71
N GLU A 43 -5.52 -39.40 2.74
CA GLU A 43 -5.53 -37.93 2.62
C GLU A 43 -5.20 -37.21 3.94
N PRO A 44 -4.12 -37.59 4.66
CA PRO A 44 -3.41 -36.60 5.47
C PRO A 44 -1.94 -36.40 5.10
N GLU A 45 -1.32 -37.24 4.27
CA GLU A 45 0.12 -37.13 3.98
C GLU A 45 0.44 -36.05 2.94
N GLU A 46 -0.37 -35.86 1.89
CA GLU A 46 -0.11 -34.80 0.90
C GLU A 46 -0.32 -33.40 1.44
N LEU A 47 -1.30 -33.21 2.34
CA LEU A 47 -1.54 -31.91 2.98
C LEU A 47 -0.43 -31.59 4.00
N ALA A 48 0.07 -32.58 4.73
CA ALA A 48 1.21 -32.42 5.64
C ALA A 48 2.50 -32.14 4.86
N VAL A 49 2.77 -32.85 3.75
CA VAL A 49 3.91 -32.63 2.87
C VAL A 49 3.83 -31.26 2.18
N GLN A 50 2.67 -30.84 1.69
CA GLN A 50 2.48 -29.50 1.12
C GLN A 50 2.65 -28.40 2.15
N THR A 51 2.15 -28.59 3.38
CA THR A 51 2.29 -27.61 4.47
C THR A 51 3.76 -27.51 4.92
N HIS A 52 4.49 -28.62 5.03
CA HIS A 52 5.92 -28.63 5.33
C HIS A 52 6.77 -28.04 4.21
N LYS A 53 6.47 -28.34 2.95
CA LYS A 53 7.17 -27.80 1.77
C LYS A 53 6.93 -26.30 1.61
N ARG A 54 5.75 -25.80 2.00
CA ARG A 54 5.39 -24.38 2.05
C ARG A 54 6.11 -23.64 3.18
N LEU A 55 6.22 -24.25 4.37
CA LEU A 55 7.02 -23.72 5.49
C LEU A 55 8.52 -23.72 5.18
N TRP A 56 9.03 -24.71 4.44
CA TRP A 56 10.43 -24.79 4.00
C TRP A 56 10.77 -23.73 2.95
N LEU A 57 9.89 -23.50 1.96
CA LEU A 57 10.05 -22.43 0.97
C LEU A 57 9.92 -21.04 1.57
N GLN A 58 9.17 -20.88 2.67
CA GLN A 58 9.03 -19.64 3.43
C GLN A 58 10.21 -19.32 4.35
N ALA A 59 11.09 -20.29 4.63
CA ALA A 59 12.21 -20.13 5.56
C ALA A 59 13.60 -20.05 4.87
N ARG A 60 13.64 -20.10 3.53
CA ARG A 60 14.87 -20.04 2.72
C ARG A 60 15.15 -18.57 2.30
N PRO A 61 16.33 -17.99 2.60
CA PRO A 61 16.67 -16.62 2.18
C PRO A 61 17.57 -16.54 0.91
N PRO A 62 17.73 -15.34 0.31
CA PRO A 62 17.90 -15.13 -1.15
C PRO A 62 19.32 -15.26 -1.72
N HIS A 63 20.36 -15.50 -0.91
CA HIS A 63 21.77 -15.36 -1.35
C HIS A 63 22.42 -16.62 -1.94
N ALA A 64 21.68 -17.72 -2.11
CA ALA A 64 22.18 -18.95 -2.74
C ALA A 64 22.11 -18.96 -4.28
N ALA A 65 21.69 -17.86 -4.91
CA ALA A 65 21.57 -17.73 -6.36
C ALA A 65 22.82 -17.09 -6.99
N VAL A 66 23.97 -17.79 -6.95
CA VAL A 66 25.04 -17.58 -7.92
C VAL A 66 24.97 -18.76 -8.90
N GLY A 67 24.60 -18.46 -10.14
CA GLY A 67 24.25 -19.47 -11.14
C GLY A 67 25.38 -20.44 -11.43
N TYR A 68 25.09 -21.74 -11.31
CA TYR A 68 25.94 -22.82 -11.82
C TYR A 68 25.12 -24.02 -12.30
N ASP A 69 25.56 -24.58 -13.43
CA ASP A 69 25.00 -25.72 -14.17
C ASP A 69 24.49 -26.87 -13.29
N THR A 70 23.22 -27.23 -13.47
CA THR A 70 22.50 -28.32 -12.79
C THR A 70 22.96 -29.74 -13.16
N ARG A 71 24.07 -29.91 -13.88
CA ARG A 71 24.54 -31.25 -14.33
C ARG A 71 25.60 -31.92 -13.45
N ARG A 72 26.16 -31.26 -12.42
CA ARG A 72 27.26 -31.82 -11.58
C ARG A 72 26.85 -32.34 -10.19
N GLN A 73 25.58 -32.28 -9.79
CA GLN A 73 25.19 -32.53 -8.39
C GLN A 73 25.07 -34.01 -7.94
N HIS A 74 25.13 -35.00 -8.83
CA HIS A 74 24.88 -36.39 -8.44
C HIS A 74 26.03 -37.11 -7.70
N ALA A 75 27.17 -36.45 -7.43
CA ALA A 75 28.34 -37.09 -6.81
C ALA A 75 28.84 -36.45 -5.49
N LEU A 76 28.15 -35.43 -4.94
CA LEU A 76 28.69 -34.60 -3.83
C LEU A 76 27.85 -34.57 -2.54
N GLY A 77 26.83 -35.43 -2.41
CA GLY A 77 25.75 -35.29 -1.40
C GLY A 77 25.94 -36.01 -0.05
N ASP A 78 27.13 -36.53 0.29
CA ASP A 78 27.35 -37.21 1.59
C ASP A 78 28.30 -36.39 2.48
N LEU A 79 27.84 -36.06 3.69
CA LEU A 79 28.61 -35.31 4.70
C LEU A 79 29.89 -36.05 5.10
N THR A 80 29.89 -37.38 5.08
CA THR A 80 31.09 -38.19 5.37
C THR A 80 32.19 -37.94 4.35
N HIS A 81 31.84 -37.92 3.06
CA HIS A 81 32.78 -37.66 1.98
C HIS A 81 33.32 -36.21 1.98
N LEU A 82 32.58 -35.24 2.55
CA LEU A 82 33.07 -33.87 2.71
C LEU A 82 34.15 -33.77 3.81
N ILE A 83 34.01 -34.54 4.89
CA ILE A 83 34.94 -34.54 6.02
C ILE A 83 36.23 -35.32 5.67
N THR A 84 36.13 -36.40 4.88
CA THR A 84 37.27 -37.27 4.55
C THR A 84 38.13 -36.79 3.38
N LYS A 85 37.59 -35.98 2.45
CA LYS A 85 38.30 -35.58 1.21
C LYS A 85 39.13 -34.29 1.32
N LYS A 86 39.01 -33.55 2.43
CA LYS A 86 39.73 -32.28 2.65
C LYS A 86 40.98 -32.52 3.51
N ASP A 87 42.14 -32.67 2.87
CA ASP A 87 43.46 -32.55 3.51
C ASP A 87 43.86 -31.08 3.66
N ASP A 88 42.99 -30.30 4.31
CA ASP A 88 43.24 -28.89 4.59
C ASP A 88 43.81 -28.75 6.00
N ALA A 89 44.88 -27.97 6.14
CA ALA A 89 45.54 -27.81 7.43
C ALA A 89 44.66 -26.97 8.39
N ASP A 90 43.92 -25.98 7.90
CA ASP A 90 43.19 -25.02 8.73
C ASP A 90 41.89 -25.60 9.36
N LEU A 91 41.44 -25.02 10.47
CA LEU A 91 40.17 -25.36 11.15
C LEU A 91 38.97 -25.16 10.21
N GLN A 92 38.23 -26.24 9.94
CA GLN A 92 37.05 -26.22 9.08
C GLN A 92 35.77 -26.15 9.92
N VAL A 93 34.80 -25.35 9.47
CA VAL A 93 33.47 -25.26 10.07
C VAL A 93 32.43 -25.60 9.00
N ILE A 94 31.54 -26.53 9.31
CA ILE A 94 30.32 -26.79 8.53
C ILE A 94 29.12 -26.47 9.41
N SER A 95 28.14 -25.78 8.86
CA SER A 95 26.86 -25.62 9.53
C SER A 95 25.74 -26.28 8.76
N LEU A 96 24.80 -26.91 9.46
CA LEU A 96 23.62 -27.56 8.92
C LEU A 96 22.36 -26.82 9.39
N TRP A 97 21.41 -26.66 8.47
CA TRP A 97 20.11 -26.05 8.71
C TRP A 97 18.98 -26.96 8.23
N GLY A 98 17.95 -27.12 9.05
CA GLY A 98 16.72 -27.85 8.72
C GLY A 98 15.52 -27.29 9.47
N ALA A 99 14.37 -27.18 8.80
CA ALA A 99 13.18 -26.48 9.29
C ALA A 99 12.33 -27.26 10.33
N GLY A 100 12.65 -28.53 10.62
CA GLY A 100 11.96 -29.37 11.62
C GLY A 100 12.66 -29.42 12.98
N GLU A 101 12.17 -30.23 13.93
CA GLU A 101 12.70 -30.44 15.31
C GLU A 101 14.14 -31.04 15.38
N GLY A 102 15.01 -30.76 14.41
CA GLY A 102 16.38 -31.25 14.34
C GLY A 102 16.51 -32.70 13.87
N ILE A 103 15.42 -33.44 13.67
CA ILE A 103 15.45 -34.88 13.33
C ILE A 103 16.26 -35.16 12.05
N GLY A 104 16.09 -34.33 11.01
CA GLY A 104 16.82 -34.47 9.74
C GLY A 104 18.31 -34.15 9.86
N THR A 105 18.68 -33.05 10.52
CA THR A 105 20.09 -32.65 10.70
C THR A 105 20.82 -33.63 11.63
N THR A 106 20.20 -34.01 12.73
CA THR A 106 20.72 -34.98 13.70
C THR A 106 21.02 -36.33 13.05
N SER A 107 20.14 -36.84 12.18
CA SER A 107 20.33 -38.12 11.47
C SER A 107 21.56 -38.09 10.56
N ILE A 108 21.70 -37.04 9.75
CA ILE A 108 22.85 -36.86 8.84
C ILE A 108 24.15 -36.78 9.66
N ILE A 109 24.18 -35.93 10.70
CA ILE A 109 25.36 -35.79 11.56
C ILE A 109 25.69 -37.11 12.25
N ARG A 110 24.68 -37.85 12.74
CA ARG A 110 24.87 -39.14 13.42
C ARG A 110 25.47 -40.18 12.50
N LYS A 111 25.02 -40.25 11.25
CA LYS A 111 25.58 -41.16 10.24
C LYS A 111 27.05 -40.87 9.98
N SER A 112 27.45 -39.61 9.84
CA SER A 112 28.86 -39.22 9.64
C SER A 112 29.71 -39.33 10.90
N TYR A 113 29.19 -38.95 12.07
CA TYR A 113 29.93 -39.00 13.34
C TYR A 113 30.28 -40.44 13.75
N SER A 114 29.41 -41.40 13.43
CA SER A 114 29.60 -42.83 13.69
C SER A 114 30.36 -43.58 12.57
N ASP A 115 30.81 -42.87 11.54
CA ASP A 115 31.56 -43.48 10.44
C ASP A 115 32.94 -44.00 10.90
N PRO A 116 33.36 -45.22 10.51
CA PRO A 116 34.64 -45.79 10.92
C PRO A 116 35.86 -44.94 10.54
N GLU A 117 35.88 -44.33 9.35
CA GLU A 117 37.02 -43.52 8.88
C GLU A 117 37.12 -42.21 9.67
N ILE A 118 35.98 -41.57 9.95
CA ILE A 118 35.92 -40.38 10.82
C ILE A 118 36.31 -40.74 12.26
N SER A 119 35.90 -41.93 12.73
CA SER A 119 36.23 -42.37 14.09
C SER A 119 37.72 -42.59 14.33
N HIS A 120 38.45 -43.07 13.30
CA HIS A 120 39.89 -43.30 13.36
C HIS A 120 40.72 -42.03 13.06
N SER A 121 40.20 -41.08 12.28
CA SER A 121 40.92 -39.86 11.88
C SER A 121 40.87 -38.73 12.92
N PHE A 122 39.92 -38.75 13.86
CA PHE A 122 39.77 -37.74 14.90
C PHE A 122 39.91 -38.36 16.30
N THR A 123 41.06 -38.11 16.94
CA THR A 123 41.37 -38.63 18.28
C THR A 123 40.51 -38.01 19.39
N CYS A 124 39.97 -36.80 19.15
CA CYS A 124 39.10 -36.08 20.08
C CYS A 124 37.77 -35.76 19.41
N ARG A 125 36.74 -36.59 19.63
CA ARG A 125 35.38 -36.36 19.11
C ARG A 125 34.42 -35.98 20.23
N ALA A 126 33.57 -35.00 20.01
CA ALA A 126 32.54 -34.68 20.99
C ALA A 126 31.25 -34.26 20.31
N TRP A 127 30.14 -34.62 20.94
CA TRP A 127 28.81 -34.19 20.56
C TRP A 127 28.19 -33.48 21.75
N VAL A 128 27.98 -32.17 21.62
CA VAL A 128 27.54 -31.34 22.74
C VAL A 128 26.28 -30.59 22.37
N ASN A 129 25.28 -30.66 23.25
CA ASN A 129 24.09 -29.83 23.19
C ASN A 129 24.32 -28.60 24.07
N LEU A 130 24.16 -27.40 23.51
CA LEU A 130 24.40 -26.15 24.24
C LEU A 130 23.25 -25.88 25.24
N THR A 131 23.57 -25.85 26.53
CA THR A 131 22.62 -25.51 27.59
C THR A 131 22.38 -24.00 27.66
N ARG A 132 21.14 -23.58 27.96
CA ARG A 132 20.75 -22.16 28.06
C ARG A 132 20.38 -21.78 29.50
N PRO A 133 20.97 -20.71 30.07
CA PRO A 133 22.02 -19.85 29.51
C PRO A 133 23.37 -20.58 29.35
N PHE A 134 24.20 -20.16 28.38
CA PHE A 134 25.50 -20.78 28.09
C PHE A 134 26.41 -20.77 29.32
N ASN A 135 26.86 -21.95 29.74
CA ASN A 135 27.80 -22.13 30.85
C ASN A 135 29.15 -22.69 30.32
N PRO A 136 30.23 -21.89 30.31
CA PRO A 136 31.54 -22.32 29.83
C PRO A 136 32.10 -23.54 30.56
N TYR A 137 31.83 -23.69 31.85
CA TYR A 137 32.36 -24.79 32.66
C TYR A 137 31.68 -26.12 32.30
N GLU A 138 30.36 -26.15 32.19
CA GLU A 138 29.62 -27.33 31.73
C GLU A 138 29.96 -27.69 30.28
N PHE A 139 30.18 -26.69 29.42
CA PHE A 139 30.60 -26.91 28.04
C PHE A 139 31.95 -27.64 27.95
N VAL A 140 32.98 -27.15 28.64
CA VAL A 140 34.30 -27.80 28.68
C VAL A 140 34.20 -29.19 29.34
N ARG A 141 33.42 -29.33 30.41
CA ARG A 141 33.19 -30.61 31.09
C ARG A 141 32.56 -31.66 30.18
N SER A 142 31.57 -31.26 29.38
CA SER A 142 30.93 -32.12 28.38
C SER A 142 31.93 -32.56 27.29
N LEU A 143 32.75 -31.63 26.77
CA LEU A 143 33.79 -31.97 25.78
C LEU A 143 34.80 -32.99 26.33
N MET A 144 35.32 -32.74 27.54
CA MET A 144 36.32 -33.64 28.13
C MET A 144 35.79 -35.04 28.42
N SER A 145 34.54 -35.16 28.91
CA SER A 145 33.91 -36.46 29.12
C SER A 145 33.84 -37.28 27.82
N HIS A 146 33.49 -36.64 26.70
CA HIS A 146 33.47 -37.31 25.39
C HIS A 146 34.89 -37.62 24.89
N PHE A 147 35.87 -36.73 25.08
CA PHE A 147 37.25 -36.98 24.68
C PHE A 147 37.87 -38.17 25.43
N TYR A 148 37.62 -38.33 26.73
CA TYR A 148 38.05 -39.51 27.48
C TYR A 148 37.30 -40.77 27.06
N ALA A 149 35.98 -40.68 26.87
CA ALA A 149 35.17 -41.83 26.43
C ALA A 149 35.68 -42.42 25.10
N ASN A 150 36.11 -41.56 24.16
CA ASN A 150 36.68 -42.03 22.89
C ASN A 150 38.03 -42.74 23.08
N ARG A 151 38.88 -42.27 24.00
CA ARG A 151 40.18 -42.90 24.29
C ARG A 151 40.03 -44.22 25.04
N CYS A 152 38.98 -44.36 25.84
CA CYS A 152 38.67 -45.60 26.57
C CYS A 152 38.10 -46.68 25.64
N GLN A 153 37.46 -46.34 24.52
CA GLN A 153 36.94 -47.34 23.55
C GLN A 153 38.04 -48.16 22.84
N GLU A 154 39.29 -47.68 22.80
CA GLU A 154 40.44 -48.44 22.26
C GLU A 154 41.06 -49.43 23.26
N ARG A 155 40.65 -49.41 24.54
CA ARG A 155 41.12 -50.34 25.59
C ARG A 155 39.97 -51.25 26.02
N GLN A 156 40.15 -52.57 25.92
CA GLN A 156 39.09 -53.57 26.09
C GLN A 156 38.15 -53.35 27.30
N GLY A 157 36.84 -53.32 27.01
CA GLY A 157 35.77 -53.98 27.78
C GLY A 157 35.78 -53.89 29.31
N ALA A 158 35.65 -52.69 29.89
CA ALA A 158 35.22 -52.49 31.27
C ALA A 158 34.44 -51.17 31.41
N ILE A 159 33.71 -50.99 32.52
CA ILE A 159 32.67 -49.98 32.78
C ILE A 159 33.15 -48.54 32.48
N ILE A 160 32.96 -48.10 31.22
CA ILE A 160 33.49 -46.86 30.63
C ILE A 160 33.10 -45.62 31.44
N GLY A 161 31.88 -45.58 31.96
CA GLY A 161 31.35 -44.42 32.69
C GLY A 161 32.08 -44.14 34.00
N VAL A 162 32.51 -45.17 34.73
CA VAL A 162 33.18 -45.00 36.03
C VAL A 162 34.62 -44.55 35.83
N ASP A 163 35.35 -45.12 34.86
CA ASP A 163 36.73 -44.69 34.55
C ASP A 163 36.82 -43.24 34.04
N VAL A 164 35.85 -42.79 33.23
CA VAL A 164 35.76 -41.40 32.78
C VAL A 164 35.50 -40.45 33.96
N LEU A 165 34.62 -40.81 34.88
CA LEU A 165 34.36 -39.99 36.08
C LEU A 165 35.54 -39.98 37.04
N THR A 166 36.20 -41.12 37.25
CA THR A 166 37.35 -41.25 38.16
C THR A 166 38.57 -40.47 37.65
N SER A 167 38.78 -40.42 36.33
CA SER A 167 39.84 -39.62 35.70
C SER A 167 39.54 -38.12 35.72
N MET A 168 38.27 -37.71 35.54
CA MET A 168 37.86 -36.31 35.67
C MET A 168 37.95 -35.81 37.12
N ASP A 169 37.60 -36.63 38.11
CA ASP A 169 37.67 -36.27 39.53
C ASP A 169 39.13 -36.20 40.03
N ALA A 170 40.01 -37.10 39.60
CA ALA A 170 41.44 -37.04 39.93
C ALA A 170 42.11 -35.74 39.45
N ASN A 171 41.75 -35.27 38.25
CA ASN A 171 42.33 -34.06 37.64
C ASN A 171 41.66 -32.77 38.14
N ALA A 172 40.40 -32.83 38.58
CA ALA A 172 39.72 -31.70 39.24
C ALA A 172 40.31 -31.38 40.62
N ILE A 173 40.78 -32.39 41.37
CA ILE A 173 41.42 -32.22 42.69
C ILE A 173 42.80 -31.53 42.57
N GLN A 174 43.46 -31.64 41.42
CA GLN A 174 44.80 -31.09 41.18
C GLN A 174 44.80 -29.63 40.67
N GLY A 175 43.63 -29.03 40.44
CA GLY A 175 43.49 -27.62 40.04
C GLY A 175 43.81 -27.31 38.57
N ASP A 176 44.11 -28.32 37.76
CA ASP A 176 44.70 -28.16 36.41
C ASP A 176 43.75 -28.60 35.26
N PHE A 177 42.45 -28.76 35.55
CA PHE A 177 41.43 -29.25 34.60
C PHE A 177 41.38 -28.48 33.26
N LEU A 178 41.49 -27.15 33.30
CA LEU A 178 41.49 -26.31 32.10
C LEU A 178 42.80 -26.40 31.31
N SER A 179 43.94 -26.61 31.97
CA SER A 179 45.23 -26.71 31.28
C SER A 179 45.33 -28.01 30.49
N GLU A 180 44.78 -29.10 31.02
CA GLU A 180 44.66 -30.38 30.32
C GLU A 180 43.72 -30.30 29.11
N PHE A 181 42.54 -29.67 29.26
CA PHE A 181 41.65 -29.38 28.13
C PHE A 181 42.40 -28.65 27.01
N VAL A 182 43.11 -27.58 27.37
CA VAL A 182 43.91 -26.78 26.43
C VAL A 182 45.00 -27.63 25.78
N GLN A 183 45.64 -28.55 26.50
CA GLN A 183 46.61 -29.48 25.91
C GLN A 183 45.96 -30.44 24.91
N LEU A 184 44.79 -31.00 25.22
CA LEU A 184 44.09 -31.94 24.36
C LEU A 184 43.65 -31.31 23.04
N VAL A 185 43.04 -30.13 23.09
CA VAL A 185 42.55 -29.41 21.91
C VAL A 185 43.71 -28.84 21.08
N ASN A 186 44.84 -28.48 21.71
CA ASN A 186 46.01 -27.99 20.97
C ASN A 186 46.86 -29.09 20.32
N LYS A 187 46.93 -30.29 20.91
CA LYS A 187 47.80 -31.38 20.42
C LYS A 187 47.10 -32.32 19.44
N ASN A 188 45.78 -32.53 19.57
CA ASN A 188 45.05 -33.53 18.79
C ASN A 188 44.11 -32.89 17.78
N ARG A 189 43.87 -33.59 16.68
CA ARG A 189 42.83 -33.25 15.71
C ARG A 189 41.46 -33.56 16.31
N TYR A 190 40.59 -32.56 16.39
CA TYR A 190 39.27 -32.70 17.02
C TYR A 190 38.11 -32.56 16.02
N LEU A 191 37.02 -33.27 16.30
CA LEU A 191 35.72 -33.11 15.64
C LEU A 191 34.67 -32.80 16.72
N VAL A 192 34.12 -31.60 16.70
CA VAL A 192 33.11 -31.17 17.68
C VAL A 192 31.78 -30.90 16.97
N VAL A 193 30.74 -31.62 17.34
CA VAL A 193 29.35 -31.38 16.94
C VAL A 193 28.67 -30.52 17.99
N LEU A 194 28.11 -29.40 17.57
CA LEU A 194 27.34 -28.48 18.41
C LEU A 194 25.88 -28.50 17.96
N GLU A 195 25.01 -29.00 18.83
CA GLU A 195 23.56 -28.93 18.62
C GLU A 195 22.93 -27.81 19.43
N GLY A 196 21.96 -27.13 18.81
CA GLY A 196 21.12 -26.15 19.51
C GLY A 196 21.71 -24.75 19.62
N SER A 197 22.70 -24.38 18.79
CA SER A 197 23.19 -23.00 18.71
C SER A 197 22.05 -22.07 18.29
N SER A 198 21.73 -21.09 19.13
CA SER A 198 20.56 -20.21 18.92
C SER A 198 20.90 -18.74 18.77
N THR A 199 22.16 -18.36 19.04
CA THR A 199 22.64 -16.98 18.92
C THR A 199 24.11 -16.94 18.48
N MET A 200 24.51 -15.87 17.78
CA MET A 200 25.92 -15.66 17.41
C MET A 200 26.81 -15.40 18.63
N ALA A 201 26.27 -14.84 19.72
CA ALA A 201 27.02 -14.64 20.95
C ALA A 201 27.44 -15.97 21.62
N GLU A 202 26.58 -16.99 21.55
CA GLU A 202 26.91 -18.35 21.98
C GLU A 202 28.02 -18.95 21.10
N TRP A 203 27.91 -18.82 19.78
CA TRP A 203 28.92 -19.28 18.84
C TRP A 203 30.28 -18.60 19.04
N ASP A 204 30.31 -17.26 19.16
CA ASP A 204 31.53 -16.51 19.39
C ASP A 204 32.19 -16.91 20.72
N SER A 205 31.39 -17.17 21.75
CA SER A 205 31.87 -17.66 23.05
C SER A 205 32.47 -19.06 22.93
N VAL A 206 31.78 -19.99 22.26
CA VAL A 206 32.28 -21.36 22.03
C VAL A 206 33.57 -21.36 21.22
N ARG A 207 33.66 -20.51 20.19
CA ARG A 207 34.85 -20.39 19.33
C ARG A 207 36.09 -19.99 20.10
N THR A 208 35.97 -19.26 21.21
CA THR A 208 37.13 -18.93 22.07
C THR A 208 37.80 -20.15 22.71
N PHE A 209 37.09 -21.28 22.84
CA PHE A 209 37.60 -22.52 23.45
C PHE A 209 38.19 -23.52 22.43
N LEU A 210 37.95 -23.31 21.12
CA LEU A 210 38.34 -24.22 20.04
C LEU A 210 39.28 -23.49 19.04
N PRO A 211 40.58 -23.37 19.35
CA PRO A 211 41.53 -22.67 18.52
C PRO A 211 41.85 -23.42 17.22
N ASP A 212 42.13 -22.65 16.16
CA ASP A 212 42.72 -23.16 14.93
C ASP A 212 44.24 -23.37 15.11
N ARG A 213 44.68 -24.63 15.05
CA ARG A 213 46.10 -25.03 15.17
C ARG A 213 46.68 -25.57 13.88
N LYS A 214 45.98 -25.37 12.77
CA LYS A 214 46.39 -25.92 11.47
C LYS A 214 46.61 -27.44 11.48
N ASN A 215 45.80 -28.15 12.25
CA ASN A 215 45.84 -29.60 12.42
C ASN A 215 44.64 -30.32 11.76
N GLY A 216 43.90 -29.61 10.91
CA GLY A 216 42.73 -30.11 10.18
C GLY A 216 41.54 -30.44 11.09
N SER A 217 41.36 -29.73 12.21
CA SER A 217 40.22 -29.93 13.11
C SER A 217 38.90 -29.44 12.49
N TRP A 218 37.78 -29.99 12.94
CA TRP A 218 36.44 -29.75 12.38
C TRP A 218 35.41 -29.39 13.45
N ILE A 219 34.54 -28.45 13.11
CA ILE A 219 33.37 -28.10 13.92
C ILE A 219 32.13 -28.21 13.04
N ILE A 220 31.15 -28.99 13.52
CA ILE A 220 29.83 -29.12 12.87
C ILE A 220 28.81 -28.41 13.75
N VAL A 221 28.12 -27.42 13.20
CA VAL A 221 27.08 -26.65 13.90
C VAL A 221 25.71 -27.02 13.35
N SER A 222 24.80 -27.44 14.21
CA SER A 222 23.38 -27.66 13.88
C SER A 222 22.55 -26.53 14.46
N SER A 223 21.88 -25.77 13.60
CA SER A 223 21.01 -24.66 14.00
C SER A 223 19.66 -24.72 13.30
N GLN A 224 18.60 -24.39 14.04
CA GLN A 224 17.25 -24.21 13.49
C GLN A 224 17.09 -22.85 12.81
N GLN A 225 17.96 -21.88 13.14
CA GLN A 225 17.99 -20.55 12.54
C GLN A 225 19.01 -20.52 11.40
N TYR A 226 18.53 -20.18 10.19
CA TYR A 226 19.36 -20.09 8.99
C TYR A 226 20.51 -19.09 9.16
N GLU A 227 20.22 -17.93 9.74
CA GLU A 227 21.16 -16.82 9.88
C GLU A 227 22.35 -17.25 10.73
N ILE A 228 22.08 -17.89 11.86
CA ILE A 228 23.12 -18.45 12.73
C ILE A 228 23.92 -19.51 11.96
N ALA A 229 23.23 -20.42 11.24
CA ALA A 229 23.90 -21.48 10.50
C ALA A 229 24.88 -20.93 9.44
N SER A 230 24.44 -19.96 8.64
CA SER A 230 25.27 -19.34 7.62
C SER A 230 26.45 -18.53 8.20
N LEU A 231 26.21 -17.80 9.29
CA LEU A 231 27.22 -16.94 9.91
C LEU A 231 28.30 -17.74 10.68
N CYS A 232 27.98 -18.94 11.20
CA CYS A 232 28.95 -19.77 11.90
C CYS A 232 30.16 -20.17 11.03
N VAL A 233 29.94 -20.32 9.72
CA VAL A 233 30.97 -20.73 8.75
C VAL A 233 31.83 -19.54 8.26
N GLY A 234 31.27 -18.32 8.32
CA GLY A 234 31.87 -17.11 7.77
C GLY A 234 31.69 -16.98 6.25
N HIS A 235 31.75 -15.75 5.74
CA HIS A 235 31.63 -15.47 4.30
C HIS A 235 33.00 -15.36 3.61
N PRO A 236 33.15 -15.82 2.35
CA PRO A 236 32.12 -16.45 1.50
C PRO A 236 31.81 -17.92 1.88
N CYS A 237 30.53 -18.30 1.75
CA CYS A 237 30.03 -19.63 2.09
C CYS A 237 29.28 -20.28 0.91
N ARG A 238 29.59 -21.54 0.61
CA ARG A 238 28.91 -22.39 -0.37
C ARG A 238 27.76 -23.14 0.29
N VAL A 239 26.61 -23.20 -0.38
CA VAL A 239 25.42 -23.95 0.07
C VAL A 239 25.31 -25.27 -0.70
N LEU A 240 25.11 -26.37 0.02
CA LEU A 240 24.83 -27.70 -0.54
C LEU A 240 23.51 -28.23 0.02
N ASP A 241 22.63 -28.68 -0.88
CA ASP A 241 21.41 -29.39 -0.47
C ASP A 241 21.75 -30.87 -0.23
N LEU A 242 21.48 -31.38 0.98
CA LEU A 242 21.74 -32.77 1.33
C LEU A 242 20.45 -33.60 1.19
N PRO A 243 20.49 -34.75 0.48
CA PRO A 243 19.32 -35.61 0.35
C PRO A 243 19.01 -36.30 1.69
N ALA A 244 17.91 -35.90 2.31
CA ALA A 244 17.34 -36.56 3.48
C ALA A 244 15.80 -36.56 3.39
N GLU A 245 15.13 -37.41 4.19
CA GLU A 245 13.66 -37.46 4.30
C GLU A 245 13.03 -36.09 4.66
N HIS A 246 13.85 -35.18 5.22
CA HIS A 246 13.52 -33.79 5.47
C HIS A 246 14.59 -32.91 4.82
N SER A 247 14.19 -31.86 4.10
CA SER A 247 15.09 -30.99 3.34
C SER A 247 16.08 -30.25 4.27
N VAL A 248 17.37 -30.61 4.20
CA VAL A 248 18.48 -30.04 4.98
C VAL A 248 19.49 -29.36 4.06
N CYS A 249 19.94 -28.16 4.43
CA CYS A 249 21.02 -27.45 3.73
C CYS A 249 22.30 -27.44 4.58
N ALA A 250 23.45 -27.55 3.92
CA ALA A 250 24.77 -27.43 4.51
C ALA A 250 25.51 -26.19 3.99
N PHE A 251 26.18 -25.48 4.89
CA PHE A 251 27.04 -24.33 4.60
C PHE A 251 28.50 -24.72 4.79
N LEU A 252 29.36 -24.39 3.82
CA LEU A 252 30.80 -24.63 3.86
C LEU A 252 31.57 -23.37 3.46
N ARG A 253 32.78 -23.21 4.00
CA ARG A 253 33.68 -22.11 3.63
C ARG A 253 34.28 -22.34 2.23
N GLU A 254 34.26 -21.31 1.40
CA GLU A 254 34.82 -21.35 0.05
C GLU A 254 36.36 -21.18 0.10
N GLY A 255 37.11 -22.14 -0.44
CA GLY A 255 38.58 -22.23 -0.33
C GLY A 255 39.24 -22.78 -1.60
N SER A 256 40.38 -22.18 -1.95
CA SER A 256 41.11 -22.16 -3.22
C SER A 256 41.60 -23.52 -3.76
N GLN A 257 40.90 -24.11 -4.75
CA GLN A 257 41.48 -25.10 -5.68
C GLN A 257 40.58 -25.32 -6.93
N ASP A 258 40.36 -24.32 -7.78
CA ASP A 258 39.72 -24.48 -9.10
C ASP A 258 40.75 -24.39 -10.24
N ALA A 259 41.84 -25.16 -10.12
CA ALA A 259 42.89 -25.24 -11.12
C ALA A 259 43.36 -26.68 -11.38
N VAL A 260 42.44 -27.66 -11.52
CA VAL A 260 42.71 -28.95 -12.16
C VAL A 260 41.42 -29.41 -12.86
N ASP A 261 41.55 -30.02 -14.04
CA ASP A 261 40.52 -30.56 -14.94
C ASP A 261 39.85 -29.60 -15.93
N LYS A 262 40.69 -29.07 -16.84
CA LYS A 262 40.32 -28.90 -18.25
C LYS A 262 41.27 -29.72 -19.12
N SER A 263 41.03 -31.02 -19.20
CA SER A 263 41.51 -31.84 -20.31
C SER A 263 40.32 -32.64 -20.84
N GLU A 264 39.75 -32.18 -21.95
CA GLU A 264 39.43 -33.00 -23.13
C GLU A 264 38.62 -32.18 -24.16
N VAL A 265 38.90 -32.50 -25.42
CA VAL A 265 38.19 -32.14 -26.66
C VAL A 265 38.70 -30.92 -27.45
N ASN A 266 39.65 -31.27 -28.33
CA ASN A 266 39.81 -30.91 -29.74
C ASN A 266 40.46 -29.58 -30.16
N ASN A 267 41.74 -29.72 -30.53
CA ASN A 267 42.31 -29.41 -31.86
C ASN A 267 41.36 -28.71 -32.85
N ASP A 268 41.70 -27.48 -33.25
CA ASP A 268 42.17 -27.27 -34.62
C ASP A 268 42.88 -25.91 -34.82
N SER A 269 43.90 -25.95 -35.69
CA SER A 269 44.62 -24.85 -36.37
C SER A 269 45.26 -23.73 -35.53
N SER A 270 46.56 -23.74 -35.22
CA SER A 270 47.77 -23.58 -36.07
C SER A 270 48.18 -22.12 -36.36
N TRP A 271 49.50 -21.90 -36.17
CA TRP A 271 50.38 -20.79 -36.60
C TRP A 271 50.74 -19.66 -35.60
N THR A 272 51.82 -19.98 -34.87
CA THR A 272 53.08 -19.19 -34.72
C THR A 272 53.05 -17.81 -34.06
N SER A 273 53.41 -17.83 -32.78
CA SER A 273 54.51 -17.13 -32.09
C SER A 273 55.24 -15.93 -32.72
N ASN A 274 55.64 -15.05 -31.79
CA ASN A 274 56.72 -14.06 -31.79
C ASN A 274 56.26 -12.66 -32.26
N THR A 275 56.50 -11.58 -31.51
CA THR A 275 57.86 -11.16 -31.10
C THR A 275 57.79 -10.16 -29.93
N GLU A 276 58.93 -10.09 -29.27
CA GLU A 276 59.30 -9.48 -28.00
C GLU A 276 59.05 -7.97 -27.86
N ILE A 277 58.86 -7.58 -26.60
CA ILE A 277 58.97 -6.23 -26.07
C ILE A 277 60.42 -5.77 -26.21
N SER A 278 60.64 -4.69 -26.95
CA SER A 278 61.86 -3.89 -26.88
C SER A 278 61.56 -2.60 -26.16
N THR A 279 62.25 -2.42 -25.04
CA THR A 279 62.39 -1.19 -24.26
C THR A 279 63.09 -0.11 -25.08
N GLU A 280 62.58 1.11 -25.09
CA GLU A 280 63.41 2.28 -25.35
C GLU A 280 62.93 3.50 -24.55
N TYR A 281 63.92 4.13 -23.95
CA TYR A 281 63.90 5.29 -23.07
C TYR A 281 64.40 6.45 -23.93
N ASP A 282 63.74 7.61 -23.95
CA ASP A 282 64.44 8.88 -24.22
C ASP A 282 63.68 10.09 -23.64
N PRO A 283 64.35 11.04 -22.96
CA PRO A 283 63.75 12.19 -22.30
C PRO A 283 63.94 13.49 -23.10
N SER A 284 62.99 14.41 -23.05
CA SER A 284 63.29 15.82 -23.33
C SER A 284 62.33 16.80 -22.65
N HIS A 285 62.95 17.83 -22.09
CA HIS A 285 62.39 18.99 -21.39
C HIS A 285 61.43 19.83 -22.24
N ASN A 286 60.39 20.40 -21.62
CA ASN A 286 60.33 21.87 -21.46
C ASN A 286 59.34 22.38 -20.42
N GLN A 287 59.72 23.50 -19.82
CA GLN A 287 59.13 24.21 -18.69
C GLN A 287 57.81 24.93 -19.00
N MET A 288 57.04 25.10 -17.93
CA MET A 288 56.48 26.37 -17.43
C MET A 288 54.94 26.56 -17.41
N ASN A 289 54.53 27.05 -16.24
CA ASN A 289 53.31 27.73 -15.82
C ASN A 289 52.14 26.88 -15.29
N GLY A 290 52.02 26.97 -13.97
CA GLY A 290 51.03 26.28 -13.16
C GLY A 290 49.68 26.97 -13.08
N HIS A 291 48.70 26.15 -12.77
CA HIS A 291 47.63 26.44 -11.83
C HIS A 291 47.43 25.14 -11.05
N TYR A 292 47.83 25.12 -9.77
CA TYR A 292 47.51 24.00 -8.88
C TYR A 292 46.00 23.98 -8.63
N SER A 293 45.27 23.32 -9.53
CA SER A 293 43.95 22.78 -9.26
C SER A 293 44.13 21.63 -8.28
N TYR A 294 43.75 21.83 -7.02
CA TYR A 294 43.54 20.73 -6.08
C TYR A 294 42.37 19.88 -6.58
N HIS A 295 42.61 19.00 -7.56
CA HIS A 295 41.73 17.87 -7.82
C HIS A 295 41.85 16.91 -6.65
N ARG A 296 41.02 17.14 -5.63
CA ARG A 296 40.74 16.15 -4.58
C ARG A 296 40.27 14.88 -5.29
N LYS A 297 41.04 13.79 -5.19
CA LYS A 297 40.61 12.47 -5.68
C LYS A 297 39.19 12.20 -5.15
N PRO A 298 38.25 11.69 -5.97
CA PRO A 298 36.90 11.38 -5.51
C PRO A 298 36.97 10.44 -4.31
N ASN A 299 36.30 10.79 -3.22
CA ASN A 299 36.03 9.86 -2.11
C ASN A 299 35.32 8.61 -2.69
N SER A 300 35.57 7.42 -2.12
CA SER A 300 34.89 6.16 -2.48
C SER A 300 33.36 6.33 -2.58
N LYS A 301 32.76 7.11 -1.67
CA LYS A 301 31.33 7.44 -1.70
C LYS A 301 30.90 8.25 -2.91
N THR A 302 31.71 9.20 -3.39
CA THR A 302 31.38 10.00 -4.59
C THR A 302 31.42 9.14 -5.86
N LYS A 303 32.31 8.15 -5.91
CA LYS A 303 32.35 7.17 -7.01
C LYS A 303 31.10 6.28 -6.97
N ALA A 304 30.80 5.68 -5.81
CA ALA A 304 29.60 4.86 -5.62
C ALA A 304 28.30 5.63 -5.95
N ALA A 305 28.24 6.91 -5.56
CA ALA A 305 27.11 7.80 -5.87
C ALA A 305 26.91 7.99 -7.38
N ARG A 306 27.99 8.25 -8.15
CA ARG A 306 27.89 8.38 -9.62
C ARG A 306 27.50 7.08 -10.29
N ASP A 307 28.10 5.97 -9.87
CA ASP A 307 27.82 4.64 -10.43
C ASP A 307 26.35 4.25 -10.19
N TRP A 308 25.80 4.56 -9.01
CA TRP A 308 24.39 4.31 -8.73
C TRP A 308 23.47 5.21 -9.57
N MET A 309 23.76 6.51 -9.67
CA MET A 309 22.92 7.45 -10.45
C MET A 309 22.88 7.13 -11.95
N GLN A 310 23.95 6.57 -12.50
CA GLN A 310 23.97 6.13 -13.91
C GLN A 310 23.17 4.84 -14.12
N ASN A 311 23.27 3.88 -13.21
CA ASN A 311 22.65 2.56 -13.36
C ASN A 311 21.19 2.48 -12.87
N SER A 312 20.75 3.44 -12.05
CA SER A 312 19.42 3.46 -11.43
C SER A 312 18.65 4.77 -11.69
N PRO A 313 18.35 5.12 -12.96
CA PRO A 313 17.61 6.33 -13.27
C PRO A 313 16.18 6.27 -12.72
N LEU A 314 15.74 7.34 -12.07
CA LEU A 314 14.36 7.47 -11.60
C LEU A 314 13.42 7.81 -12.77
N VAL A 315 12.34 7.05 -12.93
CA VAL A 315 11.30 7.28 -13.94
C VAL A 315 10.12 8.01 -13.31
N GLY A 316 9.59 9.05 -13.96
CA GLY A 316 8.36 9.75 -13.53
C GLY A 316 8.44 10.56 -12.22
N CYS A 317 9.56 10.55 -11.49
CA CYS A 317 9.65 11.15 -10.16
C CYS A 317 10.19 12.59 -10.12
N ARG A 318 10.44 13.23 -11.27
CA ARG A 318 11.15 14.53 -11.34
C ARG A 318 10.52 15.63 -10.49
N LEU A 319 9.19 15.75 -10.51
CA LEU A 319 8.44 16.70 -9.68
C LEU A 319 8.63 16.44 -8.19
N GLN A 320 8.50 15.17 -7.77
CA GLN A 320 8.65 14.76 -6.37
C GLN A 320 10.10 14.97 -5.88
N THR A 321 11.10 14.69 -6.71
CA THR A 321 12.52 14.95 -6.41
C THR A 321 12.78 16.45 -6.20
N ASN A 322 12.24 17.31 -7.06
CA ASN A 322 12.38 18.76 -6.93
C ASN A 322 11.71 19.30 -5.66
N GLN A 323 10.54 18.76 -5.31
CA GLN A 323 9.85 19.10 -4.06
C GLN A 323 10.68 18.69 -2.84
N LEU A 324 11.20 17.45 -2.79
CA LEU A 324 12.02 17.00 -1.67
C LEU A 324 13.31 17.83 -1.51
N ARG A 325 13.93 18.27 -2.63
CA ARG A 325 15.06 19.21 -2.59
C ARG A 325 14.69 20.50 -1.86
N HIS A 326 13.49 21.05 -2.10
CA HIS A 326 13.01 22.26 -1.44
C HIS A 326 12.83 22.06 0.08
N TYR A 327 12.25 20.93 0.49
CA TYR A 327 12.07 20.59 1.91
C TYR A 327 13.39 20.55 2.68
N THR A 328 14.43 20.00 2.06
CA THR A 328 15.76 19.93 2.68
C THR A 328 16.38 21.32 2.86
N VAL A 329 16.13 22.24 1.92
CA VAL A 329 16.57 23.65 2.02
C VAL A 329 15.76 24.38 3.09
N GLN A 330 14.45 24.17 3.16
CA GLN A 330 13.59 24.76 4.20
C GLN A 330 13.98 24.32 5.60
N ALA A 331 14.27 23.02 5.81
CA ALA A 331 14.77 22.51 7.09
C ALA A 331 16.04 23.25 7.56
N GLN A 332 16.98 23.48 6.64
CA GLN A 332 18.20 24.26 6.94
C GLN A 332 17.92 25.72 7.33
N MET A 333 16.88 26.35 6.76
CA MET A 333 16.52 27.75 7.03
C MET A 333 15.75 27.91 8.33
N ASN A 334 14.91 26.93 8.69
CA ASN A 334 14.00 27.00 9.85
C ASN A 334 14.63 26.51 11.16
N HIS A 335 15.93 26.20 11.19
CA HIS A 335 16.62 25.53 12.31
C HIS A 335 16.01 24.17 12.70
N SER A 336 15.19 23.58 11.83
CA SER A 336 14.60 22.26 12.05
C SER A 336 15.57 21.19 11.53
N GLN A 337 15.94 20.25 12.41
CA GLN A 337 16.94 19.24 12.09
C GLN A 337 16.37 18.02 11.35
N VAL A 338 15.05 17.89 11.18
CA VAL A 338 14.42 16.65 10.72
C VAL A 338 13.47 16.90 9.55
N VAL A 339 13.63 16.12 8.48
CA VAL A 339 12.70 15.98 7.37
C VAL A 339 12.17 14.55 7.39
N SER A 340 10.85 14.37 7.31
CA SER A 340 10.25 13.04 7.34
C SER A 340 9.60 12.71 6.01
N VAL A 341 9.94 11.54 5.46
CA VAL A 341 9.46 11.02 4.18
C VAL A 341 8.63 9.78 4.45
N TRP A 342 7.37 9.77 4.00
CA TRP A 342 6.47 8.66 4.24
C TRP A 342 5.64 8.25 3.01
N GLY A 343 5.06 7.06 3.09
CA GLY A 343 4.24 6.49 2.03
C GLY A 343 4.22 4.96 2.07
N MET A 344 3.37 4.36 1.25
CA MET A 344 3.18 2.90 1.17
C MET A 344 4.50 2.13 1.00
N ALA A 345 4.58 0.91 1.52
CA ALA A 345 5.68 0.01 1.19
C ALA A 345 5.76 -0.21 -0.35
N GLY A 346 6.97 -0.34 -0.88
CA GLY A 346 7.18 -0.52 -2.33
C GLY A 346 6.97 0.72 -3.22
N VAL A 347 6.52 1.88 -2.68
CA VAL A 347 6.29 3.11 -3.46
C VAL A 347 7.56 3.82 -3.94
N GLY A 348 8.75 3.39 -3.49
CA GLY A 348 10.03 3.96 -3.91
C GLY A 348 10.59 5.09 -3.03
N LYS A 349 10.17 5.17 -1.76
CA LYS A 349 10.67 6.19 -0.81
C LYS A 349 12.19 6.24 -0.73
N SER A 350 12.81 5.09 -0.45
CA SER A 350 14.26 4.95 -0.32
C SER A 350 14.99 5.30 -1.61
N ALA A 351 14.42 4.95 -2.78
CA ALA A 351 15.02 5.31 -4.08
C ALA A 351 15.00 6.83 -4.32
N LEU A 352 13.91 7.51 -3.94
CA LEU A 352 13.78 8.97 -4.09
C LEU A 352 14.73 9.72 -3.14
N VAL A 353 14.80 9.30 -1.88
CA VAL A 353 15.75 9.88 -0.90
C VAL A 353 17.19 9.56 -1.28
N ARG A 354 17.47 8.38 -1.83
CA ARG A 354 18.81 7.99 -2.29
C ARG A 354 19.30 8.84 -3.44
N ASN A 355 18.42 9.17 -4.38
CA ASN A 355 18.75 10.12 -5.44
C ASN A 355 19.12 11.50 -4.87
N LEU A 356 18.33 12.03 -3.92
CA LEU A 356 18.67 13.28 -3.23
C LEU A 356 20.00 13.17 -2.47
N TYR A 357 20.21 12.09 -1.72
CA TYR A 357 21.41 11.87 -0.93
C TYR A 357 22.66 11.88 -1.81
N TYR A 358 22.66 11.13 -2.91
CA TYR A 358 23.79 11.09 -3.84
C TYR A 358 23.98 12.39 -4.62
N ASP A 359 22.89 13.07 -5.00
CA ASP A 359 22.95 14.42 -5.57
C ASP A 359 23.66 15.39 -4.62
N ARG A 360 23.37 15.35 -3.31
CA ARG A 360 24.09 16.16 -2.31
C ARG A 360 25.56 15.73 -2.16
N VAL A 361 25.85 14.44 -2.14
CA VAL A 361 27.23 13.91 -2.07
C VAL A 361 28.07 14.37 -3.27
N ILE A 362 27.48 14.49 -4.46
CA ILE A 362 28.16 14.86 -5.70
C ILE A 362 28.23 16.38 -5.89
N GLU A 363 27.10 17.08 -5.81
CA GLU A 363 26.98 18.48 -6.23
C GLU A 363 27.28 19.48 -5.09
N ASN A 364 27.09 19.09 -3.83
CA ASN A 364 26.91 20.07 -2.75
C ASN A 364 27.78 19.76 -1.51
N GLN A 365 28.91 20.46 -1.33
CA GLN A 365 29.77 20.35 -0.13
C GLN A 365 29.17 21.01 1.14
N GLN A 366 27.84 21.05 1.24
CA GLN A 366 27.11 21.60 2.38
C GLN A 366 27.24 20.73 3.64
N PHE A 367 27.54 19.45 3.49
CA PHE A 367 27.78 18.54 4.62
C PHE A 367 29.22 18.03 4.58
N GLN A 368 29.78 17.86 5.77
CA GLN A 368 31.11 17.29 5.98
C GLN A 368 31.05 15.76 5.97
N GLU A 369 29.96 15.19 6.47
CA GLU A 369 29.77 13.76 6.64
C GLU A 369 28.39 13.33 6.15
N TYR A 370 28.30 12.11 5.63
CA TYR A 370 27.09 11.53 5.05
C TYR A 370 26.89 10.14 5.63
N GLY A 371 25.72 9.90 6.23
CA GLY A 371 25.36 8.65 6.87
C GLY A 371 24.03 8.11 6.31
N TRP A 372 23.97 6.83 6.00
CA TRP A 372 22.75 6.11 5.66
C TRP A 372 22.64 4.84 6.49
N VAL A 373 21.58 4.71 7.28
CA VAL A 373 21.32 3.51 8.08
C VAL A 373 19.94 2.96 7.76
N GLY A 374 19.88 1.69 7.36
CA GLY A 374 18.63 0.95 7.25
C GLY A 374 18.28 0.25 8.56
N LEU A 375 17.01 0.30 8.95
CA LEU A 375 16.46 -0.43 10.08
C LEU A 375 15.72 -1.67 9.55
N SER A 376 16.02 -2.84 10.12
CA SER A 376 15.38 -4.10 9.74
C SER A 376 14.03 -4.29 10.44
N HIS A 377 13.06 -4.85 9.70
CA HIS A 377 11.73 -5.19 10.23
C HIS A 377 11.70 -6.41 11.17
N SER A 378 12.77 -7.18 11.20
CA SER A 378 12.84 -8.48 11.88
C SER A 378 13.54 -8.45 13.24
N GLN A 379 14.09 -7.32 13.69
CA GLN A 379 14.83 -7.22 14.96
C GLN A 379 14.32 -6.05 15.81
N PRO A 380 14.27 -6.21 17.15
CA PRO A 380 13.96 -5.11 18.04
C PRO A 380 15.04 -4.03 17.93
N PHE A 381 14.61 -2.77 17.90
CA PHE A 381 15.54 -1.64 17.75
C PHE A 381 16.57 -1.58 18.88
N ASN A 382 17.85 -1.47 18.51
CA ASN A 382 18.96 -1.30 19.43
C ASN A 382 19.78 -0.06 19.05
N LEU A 383 19.76 0.95 19.93
CA LEU A 383 20.46 2.22 19.71
C LEU A 383 21.97 2.06 19.53
N ARG A 384 22.59 1.06 20.17
CA ARG A 384 24.03 0.81 20.08
C ARG A 384 24.40 0.27 18.71
N ASP A 385 23.60 -0.65 18.18
CA ASP A 385 23.83 -1.24 16.86
C ASP A 385 23.51 -0.23 15.74
N PHE A 386 22.46 0.58 15.93
CA PHE A 386 22.20 1.75 15.09
C PHE A 386 23.41 2.70 15.06
N SER A 387 23.94 3.06 16.23
CA SER A 387 25.09 3.97 16.33
C SER A 387 26.34 3.38 15.69
N ARG A 388 26.59 2.07 15.82
CA ARG A 388 27.69 1.39 15.14
C ARG A 388 27.53 1.43 13.63
N SER A 389 26.34 1.12 13.12
CA SER A 389 26.04 1.17 11.68
C SER A 389 26.26 2.58 11.12
N LEU A 390 25.83 3.60 11.85
CA LEU A 390 26.04 5.00 11.48
C LEU A 390 27.53 5.39 11.44
N LEU A 391 28.32 4.99 12.45
CA LEU A 391 29.77 5.24 12.47
C LEU A 391 30.51 4.52 11.35
N LEU A 392 30.12 3.27 11.05
CA LEU A 392 30.68 2.49 9.95
C LEU A 392 30.43 3.18 8.61
N ASP A 393 29.24 3.72 8.40
CA ASP A 393 28.96 4.44 7.16
C ASP A 393 29.75 5.76 7.12
N PHE A 394 29.88 6.52 8.22
CA PHE A 394 30.72 7.73 8.23
C PHE A 394 32.20 7.46 7.95
N GLN A 395 32.76 6.35 8.43
CA GLN A 395 34.19 6.05 8.40
C GLN A 395 34.52 4.80 7.56
N SER A 396 34.42 4.92 6.24
CA SER A 396 34.62 3.80 5.30
C SER A 396 36.02 3.16 5.30
N GLU A 397 37.00 3.69 6.03
CA GLU A 397 38.42 3.26 5.95
C GLU A 397 38.98 2.60 7.23
N SER A 398 38.23 2.46 8.34
CA SER A 398 38.81 1.92 9.59
C SER A 398 37.95 0.88 10.35
N LEU A 399 37.59 -0.22 9.67
CA LEU A 399 36.86 -1.35 10.28
C LEU A 399 37.51 -1.92 11.55
N HIS A 400 38.85 -1.89 11.65
CA HIS A 400 39.58 -2.44 12.81
C HIS A 400 39.42 -1.63 14.11
N SER A 401 39.01 -0.35 14.05
CA SER A 401 38.86 0.49 15.25
C SER A 401 37.46 0.43 15.87
N ILE A 402 36.43 0.04 15.10
CA ILE A 402 35.01 0.18 15.48
C ILE A 402 34.45 -1.09 16.15
N VAL A 403 34.93 -2.28 15.78
CA VAL A 403 34.44 -3.56 16.32
C VAL A 403 34.69 -3.70 17.84
N GLY A 404 35.65 -2.94 18.39
CA GLY A 404 35.95 -2.88 19.82
C GLY A 404 35.40 -1.64 20.57
N LEU A 405 34.61 -0.76 19.92
CA LEU A 405 34.15 0.48 20.56
C LEU A 405 33.13 0.20 21.67
N LYS A 406 33.54 0.38 22.93
CA LYS A 406 32.66 0.23 24.11
C LYS A 406 31.53 1.28 24.16
N ASP A 407 31.75 2.47 23.59
CA ASP A 407 30.80 3.58 23.60
C ASP A 407 30.53 4.14 22.19
N ALA A 408 29.84 3.36 21.36
CA ALA A 408 29.42 3.78 20.02
C ALA A 408 28.41 4.95 20.05
N VAL A 409 27.55 5.00 21.07
CA VAL A 409 26.53 6.04 21.20
C VAL A 409 27.19 7.40 21.46
N GLY A 410 28.05 7.49 22.48
CA GLY A 410 28.75 8.74 22.81
C GLY A 410 29.59 9.28 21.65
N LYS A 411 30.26 8.39 20.88
CA LYS A 411 31.03 8.82 19.71
C LYS A 411 30.16 9.36 18.57
N CYS A 412 29.01 8.74 18.33
CA CYS A 412 28.00 9.29 17.42
C CYS A 412 27.52 10.67 17.87
N CYS A 413 27.19 10.83 19.15
CA CYS A 413 26.75 12.11 19.72
C CYS A 413 27.78 13.22 19.46
N GLU A 414 29.06 12.93 19.72
CA GLU A 414 30.16 13.88 19.50
C GLU A 414 30.28 14.28 18.03
N LEU A 415 30.24 13.31 17.11
CA LEU A 415 30.38 13.55 15.67
C LEU A 415 29.21 14.38 15.12
N LEU A 416 27.98 14.01 15.46
CA LEU A 416 26.76 14.71 15.03
C LEU A 416 26.64 16.12 15.63
N SER A 417 27.22 16.34 16.82
CA SER A 417 27.22 17.64 17.51
C SER A 417 28.31 18.59 17.02
N THR A 418 29.41 18.07 16.45
CA THR A 418 30.58 18.86 16.03
C THR A 418 30.65 19.09 14.52
N ARG A 419 30.14 18.15 13.71
CA ARG A 419 30.20 18.20 12.24
C ARG A 419 28.84 18.51 11.63
N ARG A 420 28.85 19.00 10.39
CA ARG A 420 27.64 19.12 9.56
C ARG A 420 27.36 17.79 8.88
N CYS A 421 26.39 17.03 9.38
CA CYS A 421 26.07 15.71 8.85
C CYS A 421 24.74 15.71 8.08
N LEU A 422 24.65 14.90 7.03
CA LEU A 422 23.38 14.48 6.45
C LEU A 422 23.17 13.00 6.80
N VAL A 423 22.14 12.70 7.58
CA VAL A 423 21.85 11.34 8.05
C VAL A 423 20.51 10.88 7.51
N VAL A 424 20.47 9.73 6.85
CA VAL A 424 19.24 9.07 6.41
C VAL A 424 18.96 7.87 7.31
N ILE A 425 17.75 7.82 7.88
CA ILE A 425 17.25 6.71 8.68
C ILE A 425 16.15 6.04 7.86
N ASP A 426 16.46 4.90 7.26
CA ASP A 426 15.56 4.20 6.34
C ASP A 426 14.81 3.06 7.05
N GLY A 427 13.49 3.13 7.11
CA GLY A 427 12.65 2.05 7.66
C GLY A 427 12.26 2.20 9.14
N LEU A 428 12.14 3.43 9.66
CA LEU A 428 11.68 3.68 11.02
C LEU A 428 10.22 3.22 11.22
N GLN A 429 9.95 2.47 12.28
CA GLN A 429 8.67 1.79 12.49
C GLN A 429 7.82 2.39 13.59
N SER A 430 8.41 3.00 14.62
CA SER A 430 7.63 3.54 15.74
C SER A 430 8.16 4.87 16.29
N ILE A 431 7.28 5.59 16.99
CA ILE A 431 7.64 6.80 17.72
C ILE A 431 8.66 6.53 18.83
N HIS A 432 8.63 5.33 19.43
CA HIS A 432 9.54 4.95 20.51
C HIS A 432 10.99 4.80 20.02
N GLU A 433 11.18 4.26 18.81
CA GLU A 433 12.50 4.19 18.19
C GLU A 433 13.06 5.60 17.96
N TRP A 434 12.21 6.51 17.49
CA TRP A 434 12.59 7.91 17.31
C TRP A 434 12.93 8.59 18.63
N ASP A 435 12.14 8.41 19.69
CA ASP A 435 12.43 9.00 21.01
C ASP A 435 13.81 8.58 21.54
N LEU A 436 14.20 7.32 21.34
CA LEU A 436 15.53 6.81 21.71
C LEU A 436 16.66 7.46 20.90
N ILE A 437 16.46 7.61 19.58
CA ILE A 437 17.41 8.29 18.69
C ILE A 437 17.51 9.77 19.03
N GLN A 438 16.36 10.43 19.21
CA GLN A 438 16.26 11.86 19.45
C GLN A 438 16.90 12.25 20.79
N SER A 439 16.55 11.54 21.87
CA SER A 439 17.09 11.81 23.21
C SER A 439 18.61 11.63 23.29
N SER A 440 19.18 10.72 22.49
CA SER A 440 20.59 10.39 22.54
C SER A 440 21.43 11.16 21.54
N LEU A 441 20.97 11.30 20.29
CA LEU A 441 21.79 11.75 19.15
C LEU A 441 21.41 13.13 18.62
N VAL A 442 20.20 13.63 18.91
CA VAL A 442 19.68 14.90 18.37
C VAL A 442 19.78 15.99 19.43
N SER A 443 20.90 16.72 19.45
CA SER A 443 21.10 17.82 20.40
C SER A 443 20.36 19.09 19.96
N ARG A 444 19.28 19.43 20.67
CA ARG A 444 18.46 20.65 20.46
C ARG A 444 19.20 21.96 20.75
N HIS A 445 20.36 21.92 21.39
CA HIS A 445 21.11 23.11 21.85
C HIS A 445 22.44 23.33 21.12
N SER A 446 22.77 22.50 20.12
CA SER A 446 24.06 22.60 19.42
C SER A 446 23.99 23.53 18.20
N LYS A 447 25.10 24.25 17.93
CA LYS A 447 25.31 25.06 16.70
C LYS A 447 25.53 24.20 15.44
N SER A 448 25.45 22.88 15.57
CA SER A 448 25.56 21.91 14.47
C SER A 448 24.37 22.02 13.51
N LYS A 449 24.67 22.04 12.20
CA LYS A 449 23.69 22.02 11.10
C LYS A 449 23.49 20.60 10.56
N THR A 450 23.37 19.62 11.46
CA THR A 450 23.04 18.24 11.07
C THR A 450 21.58 18.16 10.62
N VAL A 451 21.33 17.48 9.50
CA VAL A 451 20.00 17.24 8.96
C VAL A 451 19.74 15.74 8.94
N PHE A 452 18.64 15.32 9.54
CA PHE A 452 18.10 13.97 9.52
C PHE A 452 16.99 13.87 8.47
N ILE A 453 17.04 12.82 7.65
CA ILE A 453 15.94 12.42 6.78
C ILE A 453 15.44 11.08 7.29
N VAL A 454 14.21 11.06 7.82
CA VAL A 454 13.57 9.84 8.33
C VAL A 454 12.65 9.28 7.26
N ILE A 455 12.81 8.01 6.90
CA ILE A 455 11.93 7.30 5.98
C ILE A 455 11.09 6.29 6.77
N THR A 456 9.77 6.38 6.64
CA THR A 456 8.82 5.49 7.31
C THR A 456 7.65 5.13 6.40
N THR A 457 6.91 4.07 6.74
CA THR A 457 5.64 3.72 6.09
C THR A 457 4.44 4.41 6.73
N GLU A 458 4.57 4.93 7.96
CA GLU A 458 3.45 5.48 8.74
C GLU A 458 3.44 7.01 8.79
N ALA A 459 2.29 7.61 8.47
CA ALA A 459 2.11 9.07 8.52
C ALA A 459 2.25 9.64 9.94
N SER A 460 1.78 8.91 10.95
CA SER A 460 1.86 9.29 12.37
C SER A 460 3.30 9.39 12.85
N VAL A 461 4.13 8.39 12.53
CA VAL A 461 5.55 8.39 12.86
C VAL A 461 6.26 9.55 12.16
N ALA A 462 5.96 9.78 10.88
CA ALA A 462 6.55 10.89 10.11
C ALA A 462 6.19 12.26 10.69
N ALA A 463 4.92 12.49 11.03
CA ALA A 463 4.47 13.74 11.63
C ALA A 463 5.10 13.98 13.01
N TYR A 464 5.24 12.92 13.81
CA TYR A 464 5.88 12.99 15.11
C TYR A 464 7.37 13.34 15.01
N CYS A 465 8.10 12.71 14.07
CA CYS A 465 9.55 12.94 13.91
C CYS A 465 9.89 14.36 13.43
N ALA A 466 9.10 14.91 12.51
CA ALA A 466 9.40 16.21 11.90
C ALA A 466 9.09 17.39 12.83
N GLU A 467 8.21 17.22 13.83
CA GLU A 467 7.63 18.25 14.71
C GLU A 467 6.87 19.39 13.98
N ASN A 468 7.10 19.56 12.68
CA ASN A 468 6.49 20.53 11.78
C ASN A 468 5.91 19.80 10.54
N GLU A 469 4.60 19.91 10.34
CA GLU A 469 3.90 19.30 9.20
C GLU A 469 4.45 19.75 7.84
N GLU A 470 5.06 20.94 7.75
CA GLU A 470 5.67 21.43 6.52
C GLU A 470 6.92 20.66 6.09
N LEU A 471 7.54 19.89 7.00
CA LEU A 471 8.71 19.07 6.72
C LEU A 471 8.36 17.59 6.55
N VAL A 472 7.07 17.26 6.46
CA VAL A 472 6.56 15.92 6.19
C VAL A 472 6.24 15.77 4.70
N PHE A 473 7.03 14.97 4.00
CA PHE A 473 6.88 14.70 2.58
C PHE A 473 6.24 13.34 2.32
N ARG A 474 5.10 13.32 1.62
CA ARG A 474 4.44 12.08 1.21
C ARG A 474 4.87 11.69 -0.21
N VAL A 475 5.46 10.51 -0.35
CA VAL A 475 5.77 9.89 -1.65
C VAL A 475 4.50 9.29 -2.25
N LYS A 476 4.22 9.63 -3.51
CA LYS A 476 3.06 9.12 -4.26
C LYS A 476 3.49 8.02 -5.21
N ALA A 477 2.58 7.07 -5.43
CA ALA A 477 2.73 6.03 -6.45
C ALA A 477 2.87 6.66 -7.85
N LEU A 478 3.47 5.91 -8.78
CA LEU A 478 3.62 6.35 -10.17
C LEU A 478 2.27 6.48 -10.86
N GLU A 479 2.13 7.52 -11.67
CA GLU A 479 1.00 7.65 -12.60
C GLU A 479 1.12 6.59 -13.71
N ALA A 480 0.00 6.31 -14.39
CA ALA A 480 -0.08 5.20 -15.36
C ALA A 480 1.00 5.26 -16.45
N ASP A 481 1.26 6.44 -17.01
CA ASP A 481 2.27 6.64 -18.06
C ASP A 481 3.69 6.36 -17.53
N ALA A 482 4.02 6.89 -16.35
CA ALA A 482 5.32 6.68 -15.71
C ALA A 482 5.52 5.21 -15.27
N ALA A 483 4.46 4.54 -14.82
CA ALA A 483 4.47 3.13 -14.47
C ALA A 483 4.72 2.25 -15.70
N PHE A 484 4.10 2.59 -16.83
CA PHE A 484 4.33 1.92 -18.11
C PHE A 484 5.76 2.14 -18.62
N ASP A 485 6.26 3.38 -18.56
CA ASP A 485 7.64 3.69 -18.95
C ASP A 485 8.66 2.93 -18.09
N LEU A 486 8.41 2.80 -16.78
CA LEU A 486 9.25 2.02 -15.89
C LEU A 486 9.27 0.54 -16.31
N LEU A 487 8.10 -0.06 -16.52
CA LEU A 487 7.98 -1.44 -16.97
C LEU A 487 8.74 -1.67 -18.28
N LYS A 488 8.53 -0.79 -19.27
CA LYS A 488 9.20 -0.86 -20.57
C LYS A 488 10.72 -0.76 -20.44
N ASN A 489 11.22 0.15 -19.62
CA ASN A 489 12.65 0.34 -19.41
C ASN A 489 13.28 -0.89 -18.74
N GLU A 490 12.63 -1.45 -17.71
CA GLU A 490 13.15 -2.63 -17.01
C GLU A 490 13.19 -3.88 -17.89
N VAL A 491 12.17 -4.10 -18.72
CA VAL A 491 12.17 -5.21 -19.69
C VAL A 491 13.31 -5.03 -20.70
N SER A 492 13.51 -3.80 -21.20
CA SER A 492 14.52 -3.49 -22.23
C SER A 492 15.97 -3.64 -21.75
N LYS A 493 16.23 -3.57 -20.43
CA LYS A 493 17.57 -3.75 -19.85
C LYS A 493 18.09 -5.19 -19.98
N LYS A 494 17.20 -6.18 -19.93
CA LYS A 494 17.53 -7.61 -19.90
C LYS A 494 17.47 -8.27 -21.27
N THR A 495 16.73 -7.69 -22.22
CA THR A 495 16.56 -8.25 -23.57
C THR A 495 16.46 -7.12 -24.61
N PRO A 496 17.32 -7.09 -25.65
CA PRO A 496 17.16 -6.16 -26.76
C PRO A 496 15.98 -6.61 -27.63
N LEU A 497 14.77 -6.18 -27.29
CA LEU A 497 13.54 -6.58 -27.98
C LEU A 497 13.47 -6.02 -29.42
N PRO A 498 13.14 -6.85 -30.42
CA PRO A 498 12.26 -6.45 -31.51
C PRO A 498 10.81 -6.56 -31.01
N VAL A 499 9.91 -5.72 -31.54
CA VAL A 499 8.47 -5.61 -31.23
C VAL A 499 8.12 -4.57 -30.16
N SER A 500 7.58 -3.48 -30.66
CA SER A 500 6.90 -2.39 -29.97
C SER A 500 5.98 -2.88 -28.84
N LEU A 501 6.42 -2.73 -27.58
CA LEU A 501 5.50 -2.55 -26.43
C LEU A 501 4.72 -1.25 -26.67
N SER A 502 3.70 -1.29 -27.53
CA SER A 502 2.78 -0.18 -27.70
C SER A 502 1.70 -0.29 -26.64
N TYR A 503 1.56 0.79 -25.87
CA TYR A 503 0.41 1.02 -25.01
C TYR A 503 -0.91 0.99 -25.81
N ARG A 504 -0.85 1.37 -27.09
CA ARG A 504 -1.98 1.35 -28.02
C ARG A 504 -2.21 -0.06 -28.59
N GLY A 505 -3.41 -0.59 -28.38
CA GLY A 505 -3.91 -1.84 -29.00
C GLY A 505 -3.82 -3.10 -28.13
N ASN A 506 -3.27 -3.04 -26.92
CA ASN A 506 -3.16 -4.17 -26.00
C ASN A 506 -3.95 -3.89 -24.71
N GLU A 507 -4.98 -4.68 -24.40
CA GLU A 507 -5.80 -4.50 -23.18
C GLU A 507 -5.14 -5.11 -21.93
N VAL A 508 -4.32 -6.16 -22.11
CA VAL A 508 -3.71 -6.94 -21.01
C VAL A 508 -2.71 -6.11 -20.18
N LEU A 509 -1.85 -5.33 -20.84
CA LEU A 509 -0.74 -4.65 -20.17
C LEU A 509 -1.19 -3.44 -19.34
N PRO A 510 -2.10 -2.56 -19.84
CA PRO A 510 -2.72 -1.54 -19.01
C PRO A 510 -3.46 -2.12 -17.80
N GLU A 511 -4.17 -3.24 -17.95
CA GLU A 511 -4.84 -3.91 -16.83
C GLU A 511 -3.83 -4.40 -15.79
N LEU A 512 -2.76 -5.09 -16.22
CA LEU A 512 -1.71 -5.59 -15.33
C LEU A 512 -1.01 -4.45 -14.57
N ILE A 513 -0.73 -3.33 -15.25
CA ILE A 513 -0.14 -2.13 -14.61
C ILE A 513 -1.11 -1.51 -13.62
N SER A 514 -2.42 -1.48 -13.93
CA SER A 514 -3.44 -1.02 -12.98
C SER A 514 -3.44 -1.87 -11.71
N LYS A 515 -3.28 -3.21 -11.81
CA LYS A 515 -3.15 -4.13 -10.68
C LYS A 515 -1.87 -3.88 -9.86
N CYS A 516 -0.78 -3.46 -10.49
CA CYS A 516 0.43 -3.06 -9.78
C CYS A 516 0.26 -1.76 -8.96
N GLY A 517 -0.81 -1.00 -9.19
CA GLY A 517 -1.14 0.19 -8.41
C GLY A 517 -0.09 1.30 -8.45
N GLY A 518 0.74 1.35 -9.49
CA GLY A 518 1.83 2.32 -9.61
C GLY A 518 2.97 2.12 -8.61
N LEU A 519 3.11 0.94 -8.00
CA LEU A 519 4.18 0.61 -7.07
C LEU A 519 5.44 0.16 -7.83
N PRO A 520 6.53 0.95 -7.85
CA PRO A 520 7.74 0.58 -8.58
C PRO A 520 8.27 -0.80 -8.25
N LEU A 521 8.21 -1.22 -6.99
CA LEU A 521 8.70 -2.53 -6.54
C LEU A 521 8.01 -3.69 -7.27
N ILE A 522 6.68 -3.62 -7.42
CA ILE A 522 5.89 -4.66 -8.10
C ILE A 522 6.12 -4.59 -9.61
N ILE A 523 6.14 -3.37 -10.17
CA ILE A 523 6.36 -3.15 -11.59
C ILE A 523 7.70 -3.75 -12.04
N VAL A 524 8.77 -3.51 -11.27
CA VAL A 524 10.11 -4.04 -11.55
C VAL A 524 10.15 -5.57 -11.44
N ALA A 525 9.43 -6.15 -10.45
CA ALA A 525 9.35 -7.60 -10.29
C ALA A 525 8.61 -8.26 -11.47
N VAL A 526 7.45 -7.72 -11.86
CA VAL A 526 6.69 -8.18 -13.03
C VAL A 526 7.52 -8.02 -14.30
N ALA A 527 8.13 -6.86 -14.52
CA ALA A 527 8.99 -6.60 -15.67
C ALA A 527 10.17 -7.58 -15.76
N SER A 528 10.76 -7.94 -14.62
CA SER A 528 11.85 -8.91 -14.55
C SER A 528 11.45 -10.29 -15.05
N ILE A 529 10.22 -10.74 -14.76
CA ILE A 529 9.71 -12.03 -15.25
C ILE A 529 9.33 -11.94 -16.73
N LEU A 530 8.68 -10.84 -17.15
CA LEU A 530 8.34 -10.66 -18.57
C LEU A 530 9.61 -10.66 -19.45
N ALA A 531 10.72 -10.10 -18.94
CA ALA A 531 11.98 -10.06 -19.66
C ALA A 531 12.63 -11.44 -19.89
N THR A 532 12.38 -12.43 -19.02
CA THR A 532 12.96 -13.78 -19.16
C THR A 532 12.23 -14.65 -20.17
N LYS A 533 11.01 -14.28 -20.58
CA LYS A 533 10.13 -15.12 -21.42
C LYS A 533 10.17 -14.76 -22.92
N GLY A 534 10.95 -13.76 -23.34
CA GLY A 534 11.20 -13.45 -24.75
C GLY A 534 9.90 -13.26 -25.55
N GLY A 535 9.65 -14.12 -26.54
CA GLY A 535 8.49 -14.04 -27.45
C GLY A 535 7.11 -14.40 -26.86
N THR A 536 7.06 -15.08 -25.70
CA THR A 536 5.80 -15.51 -25.04
C THR A 536 5.39 -14.58 -23.88
N TRP A 537 5.93 -13.35 -23.86
CA TRP A 537 5.66 -12.38 -22.80
C TRP A 537 4.16 -12.04 -22.70
N MET A 538 3.40 -12.04 -23.81
CA MET A 538 1.95 -11.77 -23.78
C MET A 538 1.17 -12.86 -23.05
N ASP A 539 1.49 -14.14 -23.28
CA ASP A 539 0.84 -15.26 -22.60
C ASP A 539 1.17 -15.21 -21.10
N THR A 540 2.42 -14.91 -20.78
CA THR A 540 2.88 -14.75 -19.40
C THR A 540 2.16 -13.58 -18.72
N ALA A 541 2.08 -12.43 -19.39
CA ALA A 541 1.36 -11.26 -18.88
C ALA A 541 -0.13 -11.57 -18.67
N SER A 542 -0.75 -12.31 -19.59
CA SER A 542 -2.16 -12.74 -19.48
C SER A 542 -2.37 -13.70 -18.31
N SER A 543 -1.46 -14.66 -18.12
CA SER A 543 -1.48 -15.61 -17.00
C SER A 543 -1.34 -14.90 -15.65
N ILE A 544 -0.35 -14.01 -15.52
CA ILE A 544 -0.16 -13.18 -14.32
C ILE A 544 -1.40 -12.32 -14.10
N ASN A 545 -1.93 -11.70 -15.15
CA ASN A 545 -3.12 -10.85 -15.02
C ASN A 545 -4.34 -11.65 -14.51
N LEU A 546 -4.59 -12.86 -15.03
CA LEU A 546 -5.74 -13.68 -14.64
C LEU A 546 -5.70 -14.12 -13.17
N ARG A 547 -4.52 -14.47 -12.65
CA ARG A 547 -4.33 -15.01 -11.28
C ARG A 547 -3.34 -14.18 -10.47
N PHE A 548 -3.41 -12.85 -10.60
CA PHE A 548 -2.41 -11.91 -10.12
C PHE A 548 -1.92 -12.15 -8.69
N MET A 549 -2.83 -12.16 -7.70
CA MET A 549 -2.43 -12.40 -6.30
C MET A 549 -1.85 -13.79 -6.08
N HIS A 550 -2.43 -14.81 -6.73
CA HIS A 550 -1.95 -16.20 -6.59
C HIS A 550 -0.54 -16.38 -7.16
N GLU A 551 -0.27 -15.82 -8.35
CA GLU A 551 1.04 -15.88 -8.99
C GLU A 551 2.10 -15.15 -8.15
N ILE A 552 1.78 -13.95 -7.65
CA ILE A 552 2.75 -13.15 -6.89
C ILE A 552 3.03 -13.76 -5.51
N GLU A 553 2.05 -14.40 -4.87
CA GLU A 553 2.23 -15.03 -3.55
C GLU A 553 2.96 -16.38 -3.60
N ILE A 554 2.85 -17.14 -4.70
CA ILE A 554 3.34 -18.53 -4.76
C ILE A 554 4.61 -18.67 -5.61
N ASN A 555 4.75 -17.89 -6.68
CA ASN A 555 5.89 -18.05 -7.57
C ASN A 555 7.18 -17.51 -6.89
N PRO A 556 8.24 -18.33 -6.74
CA PRO A 556 9.50 -17.92 -6.11
C PRO A 556 10.20 -16.77 -6.85
N GLU A 557 9.90 -16.54 -8.13
CA GLU A 557 10.43 -15.38 -8.86
C GLU A 557 9.97 -14.02 -8.28
N PHE A 558 8.93 -14.01 -7.43
CA PHE A 558 8.43 -12.83 -6.71
C PHE A 558 8.89 -12.74 -5.24
N GLU A 559 9.92 -13.49 -4.82
CA GLU A 559 10.46 -13.45 -3.45
C GLU A 559 10.81 -12.03 -2.97
N CYS A 560 11.25 -11.15 -3.89
CA CYS A 560 11.53 -9.74 -3.59
C CYS A 560 10.33 -8.92 -3.06
N LEU A 561 9.11 -9.47 -3.12
CA LEU A 561 7.88 -8.84 -2.61
C LEU A 561 7.48 -9.32 -1.22
N TRP A 562 8.25 -10.21 -0.58
CA TRP A 562 7.94 -10.72 0.76
C TRP A 562 7.81 -9.63 1.83
N ASP A 563 8.73 -8.66 1.85
CA ASP A 563 8.66 -7.55 2.80
C ASP A 563 7.38 -6.71 2.59
N LEU A 564 6.93 -6.58 1.34
CA LEU A 564 5.68 -5.90 1.01
C LEU A 564 4.47 -6.68 1.55
N PHE A 565 4.45 -8.01 1.41
CA PHE A 565 3.40 -8.85 1.96
C PHE A 565 3.42 -8.88 3.50
N SER A 566 4.59 -8.95 4.12
CA SER A 566 4.75 -8.87 5.57
C SER A 566 4.21 -7.53 6.10
N TRP A 567 4.60 -6.41 5.47
CA TRP A 567 4.06 -5.09 5.78
C TRP A 567 2.54 -5.05 5.62
N MET A 568 2.01 -5.61 4.54
CA MET A 568 0.58 -5.66 4.26
C MET A 568 -0.16 -6.44 5.35
N HIS A 569 0.26 -7.66 5.67
CA HIS A 569 -0.33 -8.48 6.72
C HIS A 569 -0.26 -7.78 8.08
N SER A 570 0.86 -7.12 8.39
CA SER A 570 1.01 -6.30 9.59
C SER A 570 0.02 -5.13 9.60
N CYS A 571 -0.15 -4.40 8.49
CA CYS A 571 -1.12 -3.31 8.37
C CYS A 571 -2.55 -3.79 8.65
N PHE A 572 -2.96 -4.92 8.06
CA PHE A 572 -4.28 -5.50 8.29
C PHE A 572 -4.47 -6.01 9.72
N ARG A 573 -3.44 -6.61 10.32
CA ARG A 573 -3.50 -7.10 11.72
C ARG A 573 -3.54 -5.95 12.73
N SER A 574 -2.78 -4.89 12.49
CA SER A 574 -2.70 -3.71 13.35
C SER A 574 -3.93 -2.82 13.25
N CYS A 575 -4.78 -2.97 12.22
CA CYS A 575 -6.05 -2.26 12.13
C CYS A 575 -7.02 -2.73 13.23
N PRO A 576 -7.68 -1.81 13.96
CA PRO A 576 -8.73 -2.17 14.90
C PRO A 576 -9.85 -2.98 14.21
N ASP A 577 -10.45 -3.92 14.94
CA ASP A 577 -11.54 -4.76 14.41
C ASP A 577 -12.74 -3.94 13.91
N SER A 578 -12.95 -2.74 14.45
CA SER A 578 -13.98 -1.81 13.99
C SER A 578 -13.72 -1.24 12.60
N VAL A 579 -12.47 -1.20 12.13
CA VAL A 579 -12.07 -0.65 10.82
C VAL A 579 -12.00 -1.73 9.74
N LYS A 580 -11.72 -2.99 10.10
CA LYS A 580 -11.58 -4.10 9.14
C LYS A 580 -12.77 -4.23 8.16
N PRO A 581 -14.04 -4.17 8.60
CA PRO A 581 -15.17 -4.21 7.67
C PRO A 581 -15.17 -3.06 6.65
N CYS A 582 -14.72 -1.86 7.06
CA CYS A 582 -14.57 -0.72 6.14
C CYS A 582 -13.47 -0.95 5.11
N ILE A 583 -12.43 -1.73 5.41
CA ILE A 583 -11.39 -2.09 4.44
C ILE A 583 -11.97 -3.05 3.39
N PHE A 584 -12.70 -4.08 3.82
CA PHE A 584 -13.33 -5.02 2.89
C PHE A 584 -14.40 -4.36 2.02
N ASP A 585 -15.14 -3.38 2.54
CA ASP A 585 -16.09 -2.57 1.76
C ASP A 585 -15.43 -1.82 0.58
N LEU A 586 -14.13 -1.53 0.65
CA LEU A 586 -13.39 -0.91 -0.45
C LEU A 586 -13.23 -1.83 -1.67
N SER A 587 -13.27 -3.16 -1.49
CA SER A 587 -13.22 -4.11 -2.61
C SER A 587 -14.45 -4.03 -3.52
N LEU A 588 -15.54 -3.41 -3.04
CA LEU A 588 -16.78 -3.31 -3.79
C LEU A 588 -16.68 -2.39 -5.01
N PHE A 589 -15.70 -1.49 -5.02
CA PHE A 589 -15.54 -0.51 -6.09
C PHE A 589 -14.59 -1.08 -7.16
N PRO A 590 -14.83 -0.83 -8.46
CA PRO A 590 -13.94 -1.26 -9.52
C PRO A 590 -12.53 -0.73 -9.36
N ARG A 591 -11.58 -1.34 -10.07
CA ARG A 591 -10.22 -0.80 -10.15
C ARG A 591 -10.26 0.64 -10.63
N ASP A 592 -9.37 1.43 -10.07
CA ASP A 592 -9.13 2.81 -10.46
C ASP A 592 -10.31 3.78 -10.30
N TYR A 593 -11.38 3.31 -9.66
CA TYR A 593 -12.62 4.04 -9.49
C TYR A 593 -12.48 5.19 -8.47
N ASN A 594 -13.02 6.35 -8.82
CA ASN A 594 -13.01 7.53 -7.97
C ASN A 594 -14.23 7.54 -7.04
N ILE A 595 -14.01 7.15 -5.80
CA ILE A 595 -15.07 7.00 -4.82
C ILE A 595 -15.31 8.31 -4.08
N ARG A 596 -16.58 8.73 -3.99
CA ARG A 596 -16.94 9.87 -3.16
C ARG A 596 -16.84 9.50 -1.68
N ARG A 597 -16.06 10.25 -0.90
CA ARG A 597 -15.90 10.04 0.54
C ARG A 597 -17.23 9.89 1.30
N ARG A 598 -18.23 10.73 0.99
CA ARG A 598 -19.56 10.66 1.63
C ARG A 598 -20.37 9.41 1.24
N ARG A 599 -20.14 8.85 0.04
CA ARG A 599 -20.77 7.59 -0.37
C ARG A 599 -20.30 6.47 0.55
N LEU A 600 -18.98 6.33 0.73
CA LEU A 600 -18.38 5.35 1.65
C LEU A 600 -18.89 5.49 3.09
N ILE A 601 -18.78 6.69 3.67
CA ILE A 601 -19.16 6.89 5.08
C ILE A 601 -20.63 6.53 5.31
N ARG A 602 -21.54 6.90 4.40
CA ARG A 602 -22.97 6.60 4.54
C ARG A 602 -23.29 5.12 4.36
N ARG A 603 -22.55 4.42 3.48
CA ARG A 603 -22.63 2.96 3.35
C ARG A 603 -22.17 2.29 4.64
N TRP A 604 -21.03 2.70 5.20
CA TRP A 604 -20.52 2.17 6.48
C TRP A 604 -21.48 2.37 7.64
N ILE A 605 -22.22 3.49 7.67
CA ILE A 605 -23.27 3.71 8.66
C ILE A 605 -24.43 2.73 8.46
N ALA A 606 -24.91 2.56 7.22
CA ALA A 606 -26.03 1.70 6.90
C ALA A 606 -25.75 0.19 7.07
N ASP A 607 -24.53 -0.25 6.75
CA ASP A 607 -24.07 -1.61 7.05
C ASP A 607 -23.79 -1.81 8.55
N GLY A 608 -23.65 -0.71 9.30
CA GLY A 608 -23.47 -0.70 10.74
C GLY A 608 -22.02 -0.90 11.17
N TYR A 609 -21.06 -0.60 10.30
CA TYR A 609 -19.62 -0.53 10.62
C TYR A 609 -19.28 0.70 11.43
N SER A 610 -19.94 1.82 11.11
CA SER A 610 -19.88 3.04 11.90
C SER A 610 -21.19 3.25 12.64
N ARG A 611 -21.13 3.35 13.97
CA ARG A 611 -22.29 3.53 14.85
C ARG A 611 -22.05 4.70 15.81
N ASP A 612 -23.12 5.22 16.37
CA ASP A 612 -23.02 6.19 17.46
C ASP A 612 -22.36 5.51 18.67
N SER A 613 -21.47 6.24 19.34
CA SER A 613 -20.79 5.83 20.57
C SER A 613 -20.88 6.94 21.59
N ASP A 614 -20.54 6.67 22.86
CA ASP A 614 -20.58 7.68 23.92
C ASP A 614 -19.74 8.91 23.52
N GLY A 615 -20.42 10.02 23.22
CA GLY A 615 -19.82 11.29 22.83
C GLY A 615 -19.40 11.47 21.36
N LYS A 616 -19.65 10.52 20.45
CA LYS A 616 -19.35 10.65 19.00
C LYS A 616 -20.48 10.11 18.13
N SER A 617 -20.82 10.83 17.08
CA SER A 617 -21.81 10.37 16.09
C SER A 617 -21.22 9.35 15.10
N ALA A 618 -22.07 8.52 14.50
CA ALA A 618 -21.69 7.55 13.46
C ALA A 618 -21.00 8.21 12.25
N GLU A 619 -21.33 9.47 11.94
CA GLU A 619 -20.62 10.23 10.89
C GLU A 619 -19.19 10.59 11.32
N GLU A 620 -18.99 10.97 12.58
CA GLU A 620 -17.66 11.30 13.12
C GLU A 620 -16.77 10.05 13.24
N ASN A 621 -17.36 8.92 13.68
CA ASN A 621 -16.66 7.64 13.71
C ASN A 621 -16.27 7.19 12.29
N GLY A 622 -17.14 7.38 11.30
CA GLY A 622 -16.85 7.05 9.90
C GLY A 622 -15.76 7.96 9.31
N GLU A 623 -15.73 9.24 9.69
CA GLU A 623 -14.69 10.21 9.32
C GLU A 623 -13.33 9.83 9.92
N GLU A 624 -13.31 9.34 11.17
CA GLU A 624 -12.11 8.82 11.83
C GLU A 624 -11.58 7.57 11.13
N PHE A 625 -12.46 6.62 10.78
CA PHE A 625 -12.07 5.41 10.03
C PHE A 625 -11.49 5.78 8.66
N PHE A 626 -12.13 6.69 7.92
CA PHE A 626 -11.59 7.17 6.65
C PHE A 626 -10.19 7.78 6.81
N SER A 627 -9.99 8.59 7.86
CA SER A 627 -8.70 9.23 8.14
C SER A 627 -7.61 8.20 8.48
N LYS A 628 -7.95 7.15 9.24
CA LYS A 628 -7.05 6.02 9.50
C LYS A 628 -6.65 5.30 8.21
N LEU A 629 -7.60 4.96 7.35
CA LEU A 629 -7.32 4.30 6.06
C LEU A 629 -6.44 5.16 5.15
N HIS A 630 -6.62 6.48 5.19
CA HIS A 630 -5.78 7.42 4.46
C HIS A 630 -4.34 7.46 4.99
N ASN A 631 -4.17 7.46 6.32
CA ASN A 631 -2.86 7.48 6.98
C ASN A 631 -2.09 6.18 6.78
N LEU A 632 -2.80 5.05 6.64
CA LEU A 632 -2.24 3.76 6.24
C LEU A 632 -1.94 3.66 4.73
N SER A 633 -2.17 4.73 3.97
CA SER A 633 -2.06 4.76 2.50
C SER A 633 -2.96 3.78 1.75
N ILE A 634 -3.96 3.16 2.40
CA ILE A 634 -4.91 2.25 1.74
C ILE A 634 -5.75 3.00 0.71
N ILE A 635 -6.22 4.19 1.11
CA ILE A 635 -6.92 5.12 0.23
C ILE A 635 -6.04 6.33 -0.08
N GLN A 636 -6.07 6.75 -1.34
CA GLN A 636 -5.38 7.93 -1.82
C GLN A 636 -6.42 9.01 -2.12
N GLN A 637 -6.26 10.19 -1.52
CA GLN A 637 -7.07 11.36 -1.89
C GLN A 637 -6.51 11.92 -3.20
N GLN A 638 -7.39 12.10 -4.19
CA GLN A 638 -7.00 12.67 -5.47
C GLN A 638 -6.74 14.18 -5.33
N PRO A 639 -5.64 14.72 -5.89
CA PRO A 639 -5.38 16.16 -5.85
C PRO A 639 -6.50 16.93 -6.55
N GLU A 640 -6.78 18.14 -6.04
CA GLU A 640 -7.82 19.01 -6.56
C GLU A 640 -7.46 19.47 -8.00
N SER A 641 -7.91 18.77 -9.03
CA SER A 641 -7.77 19.26 -10.40
C SER A 641 -8.59 20.54 -10.56
N ALA A 642 -7.89 21.64 -10.88
CA ALA A 642 -8.41 22.98 -11.10
C ALA A 642 -9.33 23.07 -12.32
N THR A 643 -10.56 22.59 -12.18
CA THR A 643 -11.65 22.83 -13.14
C THR A 643 -12.83 23.43 -12.38
N PHE A 644 -13.44 24.42 -13.03
CA PHE A 644 -14.30 25.48 -12.51
C PHE A 644 -15.68 25.05 -11.99
N SER A 645 -15.85 23.81 -11.53
CA SER A 645 -17.12 23.38 -10.94
C SER A 645 -17.03 23.29 -9.43
N ASP A 646 -17.88 24.08 -8.81
CA ASP A 646 -18.21 23.99 -7.42
C ASP A 646 -18.74 22.58 -7.12
N ILE A 647 -18.40 21.94 -5.98
CA ILE A 647 -18.84 20.58 -5.54
C ILE A 647 -17.89 19.39 -5.83
N ARG A 648 -16.59 19.56 -6.11
CA ARG A 648 -15.68 18.39 -6.05
C ARG A 648 -15.50 17.90 -4.60
N MET A 649 -16.39 16.99 -4.20
CA MET A 649 -16.31 16.17 -2.99
C MET A 649 -14.93 15.55 -2.94
N VAL A 650 -14.33 15.41 -1.76
CA VAL A 650 -13.08 14.66 -1.61
C VAL A 650 -13.29 13.28 -2.22
N LEU A 651 -12.66 13.04 -3.36
CA LEU A 651 -12.63 11.76 -4.03
C LEU A 651 -11.44 10.98 -3.48
N CYS A 652 -11.68 9.72 -3.18
CA CYS A 652 -10.63 8.79 -2.84
C CYS A 652 -10.62 7.64 -3.84
N ARG A 653 -9.43 7.12 -4.06
CA ARG A 653 -9.21 5.93 -4.88
C ARG A 653 -8.42 4.93 -4.05
N VAL A 654 -8.79 3.66 -4.16
CA VAL A 654 -8.03 2.56 -3.56
C VAL A 654 -6.82 2.30 -4.45
N ASN A 655 -5.65 2.06 -3.86
CA ASN A 655 -4.50 1.66 -4.64
C ASN A 655 -4.79 0.31 -5.36
N GLY A 656 -4.41 0.20 -6.64
CA GLY A 656 -4.70 -0.98 -7.45
C GLY A 656 -4.20 -2.29 -6.83
N PHE A 657 -2.96 -2.30 -6.33
CA PHE A 657 -2.39 -3.49 -5.68
C PHE A 657 -3.14 -3.85 -4.40
N LEU A 658 -3.37 -2.86 -3.53
CA LEU A 658 -4.11 -3.10 -2.29
C LEU A 658 -5.54 -3.57 -2.55
N ARG A 659 -6.19 -3.10 -3.63
CA ARG A 659 -7.50 -3.63 -4.02
C ARG A 659 -7.42 -5.12 -4.32
N GLU A 660 -6.44 -5.56 -5.12
CA GLU A 660 -6.25 -6.99 -5.43
C GLU A 660 -6.00 -7.81 -4.14
N CYS A 661 -5.22 -7.28 -3.19
CA CYS A 661 -5.01 -7.91 -1.89
C CYS A 661 -6.31 -8.04 -1.07
N ILE A 662 -7.10 -6.96 -1.00
CA ILE A 662 -8.39 -6.95 -0.27
C ILE A 662 -9.38 -7.90 -0.94
N CYS A 663 -9.46 -7.92 -2.28
CA CYS A 663 -10.31 -8.83 -3.02
C CYS A 663 -9.93 -10.31 -2.75
N SER A 664 -8.64 -10.64 -2.79
CA SER A 664 -8.13 -11.99 -2.48
C SER A 664 -8.54 -12.45 -1.07
N GLN A 665 -8.35 -11.59 -0.05
CA GLN A 665 -8.73 -11.90 1.33
C GLN A 665 -10.25 -11.93 1.54
N GLY A 666 -10.98 -10.96 1.00
CA GLY A 666 -12.43 -10.85 1.16
C GLY A 666 -13.20 -12.02 0.53
N MET A 667 -12.66 -12.60 -0.54
CA MET A 667 -13.16 -13.84 -1.14
C MET A 667 -12.91 -15.06 -0.24
N GLN A 668 -11.72 -15.17 0.40
CA GLN A 668 -11.44 -16.24 1.34
C GLN A 668 -12.38 -16.21 2.56
N GLU A 669 -12.76 -15.02 3.01
CA GLU A 669 -13.68 -14.83 4.15
C GLU A 669 -15.18 -14.89 3.76
N ASN A 670 -15.52 -15.08 2.48
CA ASN A 670 -16.88 -15.06 1.94
C ASN A 670 -17.68 -13.79 2.31
N LEU A 671 -17.01 -12.64 2.39
CA LEU A 671 -17.65 -11.37 2.78
C LEU A 671 -18.26 -10.64 1.58
N VAL A 672 -17.53 -10.60 0.47
CA VAL A 672 -17.86 -9.85 -0.74
C VAL A 672 -17.88 -10.80 -1.93
N TYR A 673 -18.91 -10.66 -2.77
CA TYR A 673 -19.04 -11.41 -4.01
C TYR A 673 -19.20 -10.46 -5.20
N GLU A 674 -18.36 -10.65 -6.22
CA GLU A 674 -18.32 -9.84 -7.44
C GLU A 674 -18.89 -10.66 -8.60
N LEU A 675 -19.88 -10.11 -9.29
CA LEU A 675 -20.48 -10.65 -10.50
C LEU A 675 -19.95 -9.88 -11.72
N ALA A 676 -19.09 -10.55 -12.47
CA ALA A 676 -18.54 -10.12 -13.76
C ALA A 676 -18.83 -11.17 -14.84
N GLY A 677 -18.66 -10.81 -16.12
CA GLY A 677 -18.97 -11.71 -17.24
C GLY A 677 -18.28 -13.09 -17.19
N THR A 678 -17.09 -13.15 -16.59
CA THR A 678 -16.23 -14.35 -16.52
C THR A 678 -16.31 -15.14 -15.21
N CYS A 679 -17.15 -14.74 -14.23
CA CYS A 679 -17.16 -15.35 -12.90
C CYS A 679 -17.73 -16.79 -12.88
N SER A 680 -17.12 -17.68 -12.09
CA SER A 680 -17.73 -18.95 -11.67
C SER A 680 -18.75 -18.72 -10.55
N LEU A 681 -19.87 -19.44 -10.56
CA LEU A 681 -20.93 -19.27 -9.56
C LEU A 681 -20.47 -19.78 -8.19
N PRO A 682 -20.82 -19.09 -7.09
CA PRO A 682 -20.33 -19.45 -5.78
C PRO A 682 -21.18 -20.58 -5.16
N GLN A 683 -20.56 -21.40 -4.32
CA GLN A 683 -21.28 -22.38 -3.50
C GLN A 683 -21.97 -21.74 -2.26
N ARG A 684 -21.54 -20.54 -1.85
CA ARG A 684 -22.11 -19.76 -0.73
C ARG A 684 -22.03 -18.26 -1.00
N THR A 685 -23.10 -17.54 -0.69
CA THR A 685 -23.18 -16.09 -0.95
C THR A 685 -22.72 -15.27 0.25
N GLY A 686 -21.92 -14.24 -0.02
CA GLY A 686 -21.47 -13.27 0.98
C GLY A 686 -22.54 -12.25 1.40
N ARG A 687 -22.16 -11.30 2.26
CA ARG A 687 -23.06 -10.22 2.74
C ARG A 687 -23.16 -9.05 1.75
N HIS A 688 -22.20 -8.94 0.83
CA HIS A 688 -22.13 -7.88 -0.15
C HIS A 688 -22.08 -8.46 -1.56
N LEU A 689 -22.89 -7.90 -2.46
CA LEU A 689 -22.93 -8.25 -3.88
C LEU A 689 -22.57 -7.02 -4.71
N VAL A 690 -21.68 -7.21 -5.68
CA VAL A 690 -21.36 -6.19 -6.68
C VAL A 690 -21.69 -6.74 -8.06
N ILE A 691 -22.42 -5.97 -8.85
CA ILE A 691 -22.71 -6.28 -10.25
C ILE A 691 -21.90 -5.30 -11.09
N LEU A 692 -20.92 -5.82 -11.82
CA LEU A 692 -20.07 -5.03 -12.72
C LEU A 692 -20.72 -4.81 -14.08
N GLU A 693 -20.24 -3.81 -14.81
CA GLU A 693 -20.67 -3.51 -16.19
C GLU A 693 -20.58 -4.70 -17.15
N SER A 694 -19.61 -5.59 -16.92
CA SER A 694 -19.37 -6.77 -17.75
C SER A 694 -20.38 -7.91 -17.52
N TRP A 695 -21.31 -7.78 -16.56
CA TRP A 695 -22.32 -8.80 -16.30
C TRP A 695 -23.40 -8.81 -17.38
N GLY A 696 -23.39 -9.84 -18.23
CA GLY A 696 -24.38 -10.06 -19.29
C GLY A 696 -25.18 -11.36 -19.17
N ARG A 697 -25.09 -12.07 -18.04
CA ARG A 697 -25.79 -13.36 -17.87
C ARG A 697 -27.26 -13.18 -17.50
N ASP A 698 -28.05 -14.20 -17.80
CA ASP A 698 -29.50 -14.17 -17.65
C ASP A 698 -29.98 -14.35 -16.20
N ARG A 699 -31.30 -14.20 -16.05
CA ARG A 699 -32.02 -14.30 -14.77
C ARG A 699 -31.84 -15.64 -14.06
N ILE A 700 -31.76 -16.74 -14.81
CA ILE A 700 -31.72 -18.11 -14.26
C ILE A 700 -30.45 -18.29 -13.43
N VAL A 701 -29.34 -17.74 -13.93
CA VAL A 701 -28.06 -17.78 -13.24
C VAL A 701 -28.11 -17.08 -11.89
N LEU A 702 -28.71 -15.89 -11.82
CA LEU A 702 -28.79 -15.16 -10.55
C LEU A 702 -29.78 -15.81 -9.57
N GLU A 703 -30.90 -16.34 -10.06
CA GLU A 703 -31.89 -17.03 -9.24
C GLU A 703 -31.36 -18.33 -8.63
N SER A 704 -30.32 -18.93 -9.20
CA SER A 704 -29.61 -20.08 -8.61
C SER A 704 -28.81 -19.74 -7.36
N ILE A 705 -28.55 -18.45 -7.09
CA ILE A 705 -27.72 -17.98 -5.97
C ILE A 705 -28.61 -17.68 -4.76
N ASP A 706 -28.25 -18.21 -3.58
CA ASP A 706 -28.94 -17.89 -2.33
C ASP A 706 -28.60 -16.48 -1.83
N LEU A 707 -29.46 -15.49 -2.13
CA LEU A 707 -29.27 -14.10 -1.68
C LEU A 707 -29.87 -13.81 -0.29
N SER A 708 -30.30 -14.83 0.47
CA SER A 708 -30.98 -14.65 1.77
C SER A 708 -30.18 -13.91 2.83
N ARG A 709 -28.84 -13.94 2.73
CA ARG A 709 -27.91 -13.29 3.68
C ARG A 709 -27.42 -11.92 3.21
N LEU A 710 -27.85 -11.48 2.04
CA LEU A 710 -27.37 -10.27 1.41
C LEU A 710 -27.80 -9.02 2.19
N ARG A 711 -26.85 -8.12 2.46
CA ARG A 711 -27.05 -6.87 3.19
C ARG A 711 -26.76 -5.63 2.35
N SER A 712 -25.88 -5.75 1.37
CA SER A 712 -25.51 -4.64 0.49
C SER A 712 -25.42 -5.10 -0.96
N MET A 713 -25.95 -4.28 -1.86
CA MET A 713 -25.86 -4.46 -3.31
C MET A 713 -25.39 -3.16 -3.95
N THR A 714 -24.39 -3.26 -4.83
CA THR A 714 -23.88 -2.15 -5.64
C THR A 714 -23.91 -2.54 -7.10
N VAL A 715 -24.41 -1.66 -7.98
CA VAL A 715 -24.51 -1.91 -9.42
C VAL A 715 -23.72 -0.84 -10.18
N PHE A 716 -22.77 -1.27 -11.01
CA PHE A 716 -21.98 -0.41 -11.89
C PHE A 716 -22.42 -0.48 -13.36
N GLY A 717 -23.42 -1.28 -13.70
CA GLY A 717 -23.87 -1.49 -15.08
C GLY A 717 -25.38 -1.33 -15.28
N GLU A 718 -25.91 -2.03 -16.26
CA GLU A 718 -27.35 -2.02 -16.55
C GLU A 718 -28.15 -2.64 -15.40
N TRP A 719 -29.11 -1.88 -14.86
CA TRP A 719 -30.04 -2.40 -13.88
C TRP A 719 -30.99 -3.41 -14.52
N LYS A 720 -31.21 -4.52 -13.82
CA LYS A 720 -32.24 -5.50 -14.18
C LYS A 720 -33.17 -5.72 -12.98
N PRO A 721 -34.51 -5.72 -13.18
CA PRO A 721 -35.47 -5.90 -12.07
C PRO A 721 -35.24 -7.19 -11.27
N PHE A 722 -34.78 -8.25 -11.92
CA PHE A 722 -34.53 -9.55 -11.29
C PHE A 722 -33.31 -9.57 -10.34
N PHE A 723 -32.53 -8.49 -10.26
CA PHE A 723 -31.46 -8.36 -9.25
C PHE A 723 -32.00 -8.38 -7.82
N ILE A 724 -33.27 -8.00 -7.65
CA ILE A 724 -33.97 -8.04 -6.37
C ILE A 724 -35.10 -9.06 -6.43
N SER A 725 -35.33 -9.72 -5.30
CA SER A 725 -36.40 -10.69 -5.14
C SER A 725 -36.77 -10.84 -3.66
N GLN A 726 -37.69 -11.75 -3.35
CA GLN A 726 -38.07 -12.04 -1.96
C GLN A 726 -36.91 -12.56 -1.10
N SER A 727 -35.88 -13.16 -1.70
CA SER A 727 -34.69 -13.58 -0.94
C SER A 727 -33.84 -12.38 -0.49
N THR A 728 -33.93 -11.23 -1.17
CA THR A 728 -33.15 -10.02 -0.85
C THR A 728 -33.77 -9.12 0.23
N LYS A 729 -34.80 -9.57 0.95
CA LYS A 729 -35.54 -8.76 1.94
C LYS A 729 -34.71 -8.16 3.09
N LEU A 730 -33.52 -8.71 3.37
CA LEU A 730 -32.60 -8.22 4.42
C LEU A 730 -31.63 -7.13 3.94
N LEU A 731 -31.75 -6.69 2.68
CA LEU A 731 -30.90 -5.66 2.10
C LEU A 731 -31.05 -4.33 2.86
N ARG A 732 -29.91 -3.76 3.24
CA ARG A 732 -29.78 -2.48 3.95
C ARG A 732 -29.23 -1.39 3.04
N VAL A 733 -28.32 -1.75 2.14
CA VAL A 733 -27.66 -0.82 1.22
C VAL A 733 -28.00 -1.21 -0.21
N LEU A 734 -28.68 -0.31 -0.92
CA LEU A 734 -28.86 -0.39 -2.37
C LEU A 734 -28.24 0.85 -3.01
N ASP A 735 -27.15 0.65 -3.74
CA ASP A 735 -26.36 1.71 -4.34
C ASP A 735 -26.34 1.59 -5.86
N LEU A 736 -27.11 2.47 -6.50
CA LEU A 736 -27.33 2.52 -7.94
C LEU A 736 -26.74 3.80 -8.55
N GLU A 737 -25.77 4.43 -7.90
CA GLU A 737 -25.19 5.69 -8.39
C GLU A 737 -24.59 5.58 -9.80
N ASP A 738 -24.07 4.40 -10.15
CA ASP A 738 -23.43 4.13 -11.45
C ASP A 738 -24.29 3.19 -12.31
N ALA A 739 -25.54 2.95 -11.91
CA ALA A 739 -26.43 2.07 -12.65
C ALA A 739 -27.15 2.84 -13.78
N VAL A 740 -27.37 2.15 -14.90
CA VAL A 740 -28.14 2.68 -16.04
C VAL A 740 -29.44 1.91 -16.23
N GLY A 741 -30.46 2.54 -16.81
CA GLY A 741 -31.73 1.89 -17.12
C GLY A 741 -32.68 1.67 -15.92
N VAL A 742 -32.49 2.40 -14.82
CA VAL A 742 -33.39 2.34 -13.66
C VAL A 742 -34.63 3.23 -13.92
N THR A 743 -35.82 2.64 -13.87
CA THR A 743 -37.10 3.34 -14.15
C THR A 743 -37.91 3.62 -12.88
N ASN A 744 -39.01 4.38 -12.99
CA ASN A 744 -39.93 4.61 -11.87
C ASN A 744 -40.56 3.30 -11.35
N ASP A 745 -40.88 2.35 -12.25
CA ASP A 745 -41.50 1.07 -11.89
C ASP A 745 -40.53 0.19 -11.10
N ASP A 746 -39.24 0.25 -11.44
CA ASP A 746 -38.18 -0.42 -10.68
C ASP A 746 -38.13 0.09 -9.24
N VAL A 747 -38.20 1.42 -9.05
CA VAL A 747 -38.20 2.03 -7.70
C VAL A 747 -39.42 1.59 -6.89
N GLU A 748 -40.60 1.51 -7.51
CA GLU A 748 -41.81 0.98 -6.86
C GLU A 748 -41.62 -0.49 -6.43
N GLN A 749 -40.98 -1.32 -7.27
CA GLN A 749 -40.66 -2.71 -6.92
C GLN A 749 -39.62 -2.79 -5.79
N MET A 750 -38.55 -2.00 -5.84
CA MET A 750 -37.51 -1.94 -4.80
C MET A 750 -38.11 -1.64 -3.43
N VAL A 751 -38.95 -0.60 -3.35
CA VAL A 751 -39.60 -0.18 -2.11
C VAL A 751 -40.51 -1.26 -1.53
N LYS A 752 -41.18 -2.04 -2.38
CA LYS A 752 -42.05 -3.16 -1.95
C LYS A 752 -41.27 -4.38 -1.47
N LEU A 753 -40.15 -4.70 -2.11
CA LEU A 753 -39.40 -5.94 -1.85
C LEU A 753 -38.34 -5.79 -0.74
N LEU A 754 -37.92 -4.56 -0.44
CA LEU A 754 -36.74 -4.30 0.40
C LEU A 754 -37.08 -3.50 1.67
N PRO A 755 -37.87 -4.06 2.61
CA PRO A 755 -38.37 -3.33 3.79
C PRO A 755 -37.28 -2.95 4.80
N CYS A 756 -36.10 -3.58 4.73
CA CYS A 756 -34.97 -3.34 5.63
C CYS A 756 -33.98 -2.27 5.13
N LEU A 757 -34.26 -1.59 4.01
CA LEU A 757 -33.36 -0.59 3.45
C LEU A 757 -33.08 0.56 4.43
N MET A 758 -31.80 0.86 4.58
CA MET A 758 -31.25 1.96 5.37
C MET A 758 -30.56 3.00 4.46
N PHE A 759 -30.03 2.59 3.31
CA PHE A 759 -29.39 3.45 2.32
C PHE A 759 -29.93 3.14 0.93
N LEU A 760 -30.44 4.17 0.25
CA LEU A 760 -30.84 4.13 -1.14
C LEU A 760 -30.18 5.30 -1.90
N SER A 761 -29.33 4.96 -2.87
CA SER A 761 -28.78 5.94 -3.82
C SER A 761 -29.30 5.64 -5.22
N LEU A 762 -30.10 6.57 -5.75
CA LEU A 762 -30.59 6.61 -7.14
C LEU A 762 -29.88 7.73 -7.93
N ARG A 763 -28.76 8.23 -7.40
CA ARG A 763 -28.08 9.38 -7.95
C ARG A 763 -27.66 9.10 -9.40
N GLY A 764 -27.90 10.06 -10.30
CA GLY A 764 -27.50 9.93 -11.70
C GLY A 764 -28.45 9.08 -12.55
N CYS A 765 -29.44 8.40 -11.96
CA CYS A 765 -30.48 7.71 -12.72
C CYS A 765 -31.49 8.74 -13.30
N ASP A 766 -31.28 9.12 -14.55
CA ASP A 766 -32.00 10.19 -15.25
C ASP A 766 -33.45 9.83 -15.66
N GLN A 767 -33.73 8.54 -15.82
CA GLN A 767 -35.07 8.00 -16.15
C GLN A 767 -36.05 7.93 -14.95
N ILE A 768 -35.66 8.46 -13.79
CA ILE A 768 -36.50 8.52 -12.59
C ILE A 768 -37.06 9.93 -12.43
N PHE A 769 -38.37 10.05 -12.55
CA PHE A 769 -39.09 11.33 -12.55
C PHE A 769 -39.84 11.61 -11.24
N GLN A 770 -40.21 10.55 -10.52
CA GLN A 770 -40.95 10.68 -9.26
C GLN A 770 -40.60 9.54 -8.30
N LEU A 771 -40.72 9.82 -7.00
CA LEU A 771 -40.63 8.79 -5.97
C LEU A 771 -42.02 8.27 -5.63
N PRO A 772 -42.18 6.96 -5.44
CA PRO A 772 -43.48 6.36 -5.18
C PRO A 772 -44.02 6.71 -3.79
N ARG A 773 -45.35 6.70 -3.63
CA ARG A 773 -45.98 6.95 -2.31
C ARG A 773 -45.62 5.88 -1.29
N SER A 774 -45.40 4.64 -1.74
CA SER A 774 -44.94 3.52 -0.92
C SER A 774 -43.56 3.75 -0.28
N LEU A 775 -42.77 4.74 -0.73
CA LEU A 775 -41.47 5.07 -0.12
C LEU A 775 -41.57 5.30 1.39
N GLY A 776 -42.71 5.83 1.87
CA GLY A 776 -42.98 6.04 3.28
C GLY A 776 -43.06 4.77 4.13
N ASP A 777 -43.09 3.59 3.50
CA ASP A 777 -43.12 2.29 4.18
C ASP A 777 -41.71 1.80 4.56
N LEU A 778 -40.65 2.38 3.97
CA LEU A 778 -39.24 2.09 4.31
C LEU A 778 -38.82 2.75 5.64
N ARG A 779 -39.44 2.37 6.76
CA ARG A 779 -39.24 3.02 8.06
C ARG A 779 -37.82 2.95 8.63
N GLN A 780 -36.95 2.11 8.06
CA GLN A 780 -35.54 2.01 8.44
C GLN A 780 -34.63 2.95 7.62
N LEU A 781 -35.15 3.62 6.60
CA LEU A 781 -34.35 4.43 5.68
C LEU A 781 -33.69 5.61 6.42
N GLN A 782 -32.36 5.69 6.31
CA GLN A 782 -31.51 6.72 6.92
C GLN A 782 -30.91 7.65 5.86
N THR A 783 -30.61 7.13 4.66
CA THR A 783 -30.06 7.91 3.55
C THR A 783 -30.87 7.72 2.28
N LEU A 784 -31.27 8.84 1.67
CA LEU A 784 -31.83 8.93 0.33
C LEU A 784 -31.02 9.92 -0.50
N ASP A 785 -30.34 9.44 -1.55
CA ASP A 785 -29.66 10.30 -2.54
C ASP A 785 -30.32 10.14 -3.91
N VAL A 786 -31.04 11.18 -4.34
CA VAL A 786 -31.71 11.29 -5.65
C VAL A 786 -31.14 12.47 -6.45
N THR A 787 -29.91 12.88 -6.15
CA THR A 787 -29.22 13.96 -6.88
C THR A 787 -29.01 13.55 -8.35
N ASN A 788 -29.09 14.50 -9.30
CA ASN A 788 -28.92 14.23 -10.73
C ASN A 788 -29.94 13.22 -11.29
N THR A 789 -31.12 13.10 -10.69
CA THR A 789 -32.30 12.43 -11.28
C THR A 789 -33.19 13.47 -11.96
N SER A 790 -34.37 13.07 -12.44
CA SER A 790 -35.40 14.00 -12.92
C SER A 790 -36.46 14.33 -11.84
N ILE A 791 -36.19 14.01 -10.56
CA ILE A 791 -37.11 14.26 -9.45
C ILE A 791 -37.09 15.73 -9.03
N ILE A 792 -38.24 16.39 -9.16
CA ILE A 792 -38.43 17.80 -8.78
C ILE A 792 -39.17 17.93 -7.43
N THR A 793 -40.06 17.00 -7.11
CA THR A 793 -40.92 17.06 -5.91
C THR A 793 -40.79 15.79 -5.08
N LEU A 794 -40.59 15.92 -3.76
CA LEU A 794 -40.61 14.78 -2.85
C LEU A 794 -42.06 14.41 -2.46
N PRO A 795 -42.41 13.11 -2.37
CA PRO A 795 -43.76 12.68 -2.05
C PRO A 795 -44.07 12.95 -0.57
N ALA A 796 -45.32 13.33 -0.25
CA ALA A 796 -45.76 13.60 1.12
C ALA A 796 -45.51 12.44 2.10
N SER A 797 -45.47 11.20 1.59
CA SER A 797 -45.17 10.00 2.39
C SER A 797 -43.76 9.99 2.98
N ILE A 798 -42.81 10.77 2.46
CA ILE A 798 -41.45 10.87 3.01
C ILE A 798 -41.44 11.34 4.47
N THR A 799 -42.47 12.08 4.89
CA THR A 799 -42.64 12.57 6.27
C THR A 799 -42.86 11.46 7.30
N LYS A 800 -43.15 10.23 6.84
CA LYS A 800 -43.25 9.03 7.69
C LYS A 800 -41.88 8.46 8.09
N LEU A 801 -40.81 8.85 7.39
CA LEU A 801 -39.47 8.28 7.54
C LEU A 801 -38.69 8.93 8.68
N GLN A 802 -39.12 8.74 9.92
CA GLN A 802 -38.57 9.43 11.10
C GLN A 802 -37.08 9.12 11.39
N LYS A 803 -36.52 8.04 10.83
CA LYS A 803 -35.09 7.69 10.94
C LYS A 803 -34.21 8.32 9.87
N LEU A 804 -34.80 9.07 8.94
CA LEU A 804 -34.10 9.65 7.80
C LEU A 804 -33.15 10.77 8.26
N GLN A 805 -31.86 10.60 8.01
CA GLN A 805 -30.80 11.52 8.41
C GLN A 805 -30.24 12.33 7.24
N TYR A 806 -30.28 11.77 6.02
CA TYR A 806 -29.71 12.41 4.84
C TYR A 806 -30.67 12.36 3.67
N ILE A 807 -31.12 13.53 3.23
CA ILE A 807 -31.84 13.71 1.96
C ILE A 807 -30.99 14.56 1.05
N ARG A 808 -30.65 14.03 -0.12
CA ARG A 808 -30.06 14.82 -1.20
C ARG A 808 -30.95 14.71 -2.41
N ALA A 809 -31.50 15.84 -2.81
CA ALA A 809 -32.32 15.96 -4.00
C ALA A 809 -31.83 17.13 -4.84
N GLY A 810 -32.06 17.01 -6.14
CA GLY A 810 -31.92 18.07 -7.11
C GLY A 810 -31.69 17.53 -8.52
N ALA A 811 -32.45 18.05 -9.47
CA ALA A 811 -32.52 17.48 -10.81
C ALA A 811 -31.33 17.89 -11.70
N ALA A 812 -30.99 17.04 -12.67
CA ALA A 812 -29.95 17.34 -13.64
C ALA A 812 -30.35 18.55 -14.52
N ALA A 813 -29.43 19.49 -14.75
CA ALA A 813 -29.69 20.69 -15.55
C ALA A 813 -30.12 20.40 -17.00
N THR A 814 -29.79 19.21 -17.52
CA THR A 814 -30.17 18.73 -18.87
C THR A 814 -31.64 18.34 -18.98
N ALA A 815 -32.31 17.94 -17.89
CA ALA A 815 -33.73 17.58 -17.89
C ALA A 815 -34.67 18.79 -18.10
N ALA A 816 -34.16 20.02 -18.03
CA ALA A 816 -34.92 21.24 -18.30
C ALA A 816 -35.06 21.57 -19.79
N GLN A 817 -34.41 20.82 -20.69
CA GLN A 817 -34.68 20.84 -22.13
C GLN A 817 -35.51 19.59 -22.46
N GLY A 818 -36.83 19.72 -22.40
CA GLY A 818 -37.73 18.62 -22.77
C GLY A 818 -37.54 18.16 -24.22
N PRO A 819 -38.04 16.97 -24.59
CA PRO A 819 -38.07 16.53 -25.98
C PRO A 819 -38.90 17.50 -26.81
N THR A 820 -38.37 17.99 -27.92
CA THR A 820 -39.16 18.70 -28.93
C THR A 820 -40.32 17.81 -29.39
N ALA A 821 -41.54 18.31 -29.21
CA ALA A 821 -42.76 17.59 -29.52
C ALA A 821 -42.81 17.08 -30.96
N THR A 822 -42.96 15.77 -31.12
CA THR A 822 -43.60 15.15 -32.29
C THR A 822 -44.89 14.47 -31.83
N THR A 823 -45.99 15.18 -32.08
CA THR A 823 -47.37 14.71 -32.30
C THR A 823 -47.79 13.34 -31.73
N GLY A 824 -48.67 13.36 -30.74
CA GLY A 824 -49.50 12.23 -30.34
C GLY A 824 -50.33 12.57 -29.10
N ASN A 825 -51.64 12.76 -29.28
CA ASN A 825 -52.58 13.08 -28.21
C ASN A 825 -52.61 11.95 -27.16
N ASP A 826 -52.26 12.27 -25.92
CA ASP A 826 -52.87 11.66 -24.74
C ASP A 826 -52.75 12.60 -23.52
N GLN A 827 -53.87 12.80 -22.85
CA GLN A 827 -54.03 13.76 -21.75
C GLN A 827 -53.33 13.25 -20.48
N THR A 828 -52.14 13.77 -20.21
CA THR A 828 -51.59 13.89 -18.85
C THR A 828 -51.26 15.36 -18.61
N PRO A 829 -51.54 15.94 -17.42
CA PRO A 829 -51.17 17.32 -17.15
C PRO A 829 -49.65 17.39 -17.02
N GLN A 830 -48.96 17.64 -18.14
CA GLN A 830 -47.57 18.08 -18.14
C GLN A 830 -47.53 19.43 -17.42
N ALA A 831 -47.05 19.43 -16.18
CA ALA A 831 -46.66 20.65 -15.50
C ALA A 831 -45.45 21.22 -16.24
N ILE A 832 -45.71 22.11 -17.19
CA ILE A 832 -44.73 22.98 -17.82
C ILE A 832 -44.08 23.77 -16.68
N VAL A 833 -42.85 23.42 -16.33
CA VAL A 833 -42.03 24.24 -15.43
C VAL A 833 -41.72 25.53 -16.21
N PRO A 834 -42.01 26.72 -15.67
CA PRO A 834 -41.48 27.94 -16.26
C PRO A 834 -39.97 27.81 -16.22
N VAL A 835 -39.37 27.67 -17.39
CA VAL A 835 -37.92 27.67 -17.59
C VAL A 835 -37.40 28.90 -16.88
N VAL A 836 -36.64 28.68 -15.80
CA VAL A 836 -35.90 29.73 -15.11
C VAL A 836 -34.69 30.07 -15.99
N SER A 837 -34.98 30.71 -17.13
CA SER A 837 -34.03 30.99 -18.22
C SER A 837 -32.96 32.03 -17.86
N GLY A 838 -32.97 32.57 -16.64
CA GLY A 838 -31.93 33.47 -16.12
C GLY A 838 -30.98 32.85 -15.08
N PHE A 839 -31.28 31.67 -14.53
CA PHE A 839 -30.52 31.07 -13.42
C PHE A 839 -29.76 29.81 -13.80
N PHE A 840 -29.50 29.59 -15.10
CA PHE A 840 -28.59 28.54 -15.55
C PHE A 840 -27.21 28.77 -14.95
N ILE A 841 -26.90 28.02 -13.89
CA ILE A 841 -25.53 27.77 -13.47
C ILE A 841 -25.22 26.38 -14.00
N PRO A 842 -24.37 26.24 -15.04
CA PRO A 842 -23.80 24.95 -15.40
C PRO A 842 -23.30 24.28 -14.12
N ASP A 843 -23.60 22.99 -13.94
CA ASP A 843 -23.12 22.13 -12.84
C ASP A 843 -23.85 22.24 -11.47
N HIS A 844 -25.02 22.88 -11.36
CA HIS A 844 -25.82 22.86 -10.12
C HIS A 844 -27.13 22.06 -10.22
N PRO A 845 -27.47 21.22 -9.22
CA PRO A 845 -28.77 20.53 -9.17
C PRO A 845 -29.91 21.53 -9.05
N LEU A 846 -30.98 21.32 -9.82
CA LEU A 846 -32.22 22.10 -9.70
C LEU A 846 -32.81 21.97 -8.29
N PRO A 847 -33.45 23.02 -7.75
CA PRO A 847 -34.01 23.00 -6.41
C PRO A 847 -35.21 22.04 -6.34
N CYS A 848 -35.36 21.34 -5.22
CA CYS A 848 -36.43 20.37 -5.01
C CYS A 848 -37.54 20.96 -4.13
N VAL A 849 -38.80 20.68 -4.48
CA VAL A 849 -39.97 21.03 -3.68
C VAL A 849 -40.18 19.95 -2.61
N VAL A 850 -40.19 20.37 -1.34
CA VAL A 850 -40.43 19.48 -0.20
C VAL A 850 -41.90 19.55 0.23
N PRO A 851 -42.50 18.44 0.67
CA PRO A 851 -43.90 18.42 1.11
C PRO A 851 -44.06 19.04 2.51
N ARG A 852 -45.28 19.48 2.82
CA ARG A 852 -45.67 19.81 4.21
C ARG A 852 -45.48 18.63 5.14
N GLY A 853 -45.09 18.91 6.38
CA GLY A 853 -44.71 17.93 7.39
C GLY A 853 -43.23 17.54 7.36
N ILE A 854 -42.39 18.16 6.53
CA ILE A 854 -40.94 17.91 6.51
C ILE A 854 -40.31 18.21 7.88
N GLY A 855 -40.86 19.17 8.63
CA GLY A 855 -40.42 19.50 9.98
C GLY A 855 -40.57 18.37 11.01
N LYS A 856 -41.27 17.27 10.66
CA LYS A 856 -41.37 16.05 11.51
C LYS A 856 -40.11 15.19 11.47
N LEU A 857 -39.23 15.39 10.48
CA LEU A 857 -38.00 14.62 10.31
C LEU A 857 -36.86 15.18 11.18
N THR A 858 -37.05 15.21 12.50
CA THR A 858 -36.15 15.89 13.43
C THR A 858 -34.75 15.26 13.53
N ALA A 859 -34.56 14.02 13.06
CA ALA A 859 -33.27 13.35 12.95
C ALA A 859 -32.43 13.78 11.73
N LEU A 860 -32.92 14.71 10.90
CA LEU A 860 -32.29 15.08 9.64
C LEU A 860 -31.01 15.90 9.86
N HIS A 861 -29.88 15.39 9.38
CA HIS A 861 -28.57 16.03 9.40
C HIS A 861 -28.24 16.77 8.09
N THR A 862 -28.72 16.27 6.95
CA THR A 862 -28.53 16.92 5.66
C THR A 862 -29.86 17.00 4.92
N LEU A 863 -30.20 18.22 4.53
CA LEU A 863 -31.23 18.49 3.55
C LEU A 863 -30.58 19.13 2.32
N GLY A 864 -30.96 18.65 1.13
CA GLY A 864 -30.51 19.18 -0.15
C GLY A 864 -30.95 20.62 -0.39
N VAL A 865 -30.96 21.05 -1.66
CA VAL A 865 -31.44 22.40 -2.02
C VAL A 865 -32.96 22.39 -2.05
N VAL A 866 -33.57 23.14 -1.13
CA VAL A 866 -35.03 23.28 -1.01
C VAL A 866 -35.50 24.54 -1.72
N ASN A 867 -36.58 24.45 -2.50
CA ASN A 867 -37.23 25.60 -3.10
C ASN A 867 -38.20 26.26 -2.10
N ILE A 868 -37.93 27.53 -1.74
CA ILE A 868 -38.80 28.38 -0.92
C ILE A 868 -39.38 29.58 -1.68
N GLY A 869 -39.09 29.71 -2.98
CA GLY A 869 -39.67 30.74 -3.84
C GLY A 869 -41.10 30.41 -4.29
N ALA A 870 -41.53 29.16 -4.11
CA ALA A 870 -42.90 28.72 -4.40
C ALA A 870 -43.92 29.30 -3.40
N SER A 871 -45.22 29.24 -3.74
CA SER A 871 -46.33 29.75 -2.92
C SER A 871 -46.39 29.18 -1.50
N GLU A 872 -45.81 28.00 -1.25
CA GLU A 872 -45.73 27.36 0.07
C GLU A 872 -44.44 27.65 0.84
N GLY A 873 -43.53 28.49 0.33
CA GLY A 873 -42.21 28.74 0.89
C GLY A 873 -42.21 29.18 2.37
N GLU A 874 -43.15 30.04 2.75
CA GLU A 874 -43.29 30.52 4.13
C GLU A 874 -43.66 29.39 5.11
N ALA A 875 -44.52 28.46 4.69
CA ALA A 875 -44.87 27.29 5.49
C ALA A 875 -43.68 26.34 5.63
N ILE A 876 -42.92 26.14 4.55
CA ILE A 876 -41.69 25.34 4.56
C ILE A 876 -40.67 25.95 5.51
N LEU A 877 -40.45 27.27 5.49
CA LEU A 877 -39.52 27.96 6.41
C LEU A 877 -39.90 27.76 7.88
N LYS A 878 -41.19 27.83 8.22
CA LYS A 878 -41.68 27.55 9.57
C LYS A 878 -41.39 26.12 10.01
N GLU A 879 -41.51 25.15 9.10
CA GLU A 879 -41.19 23.76 9.39
C GLU A 879 -39.69 23.47 9.47
N LEU A 880 -38.87 24.14 8.63
CA LEU A 880 -37.41 24.03 8.67
C LEU A 880 -36.87 24.40 10.06
N LYS A 881 -37.48 25.38 10.74
CA LYS A 881 -37.12 25.77 12.12
C LYS A 881 -37.07 24.58 13.10
N ASN A 882 -37.88 23.54 12.87
CA ASN A 882 -37.96 22.36 13.73
C ASN A 882 -36.81 21.36 13.50
N LEU A 883 -36.04 21.49 12.41
CA LEU A 883 -34.98 20.56 12.01
C LEU A 883 -33.63 20.94 12.64
N THR A 884 -33.59 20.97 13.97
CA THR A 884 -32.45 21.51 14.74
C THR A 884 -31.13 20.72 14.59
N GLN A 885 -31.18 19.47 14.12
CA GLN A 885 -30.01 18.62 13.89
C GLN A 885 -29.31 18.84 12.54
N LEU A 886 -29.78 19.76 11.70
CA LEU A 886 -29.18 20.00 10.40
C LEU A 886 -27.73 20.51 10.51
N ARG A 887 -26.84 19.77 9.85
CA ARG A 887 -25.42 20.12 9.65
C ARG A 887 -25.20 20.73 8.27
N LYS A 888 -26.07 20.42 7.30
CA LYS A 888 -26.01 20.96 5.94
C LYS A 888 -27.40 21.26 5.38
N LEU A 889 -27.55 22.46 4.82
CA LEU A 889 -28.78 22.93 4.20
C LEU A 889 -28.49 23.75 2.94
N GLY A 890 -29.28 23.53 1.88
CA GLY A 890 -29.34 24.40 0.72
C GLY A 890 -30.72 25.03 0.58
N VAL A 891 -30.81 26.32 0.24
CA VAL A 891 -32.09 27.03 0.11
C VAL A 891 -32.09 27.89 -1.14
N PHE A 892 -33.06 27.68 -2.01
CA PHE A 892 -33.29 28.42 -3.25
C PHE A 892 -34.56 29.27 -3.16
N GLY A 893 -34.54 30.46 -3.76
CA GLY A 893 -35.69 31.36 -3.79
C GLY A 893 -35.75 32.30 -2.59
N VAL A 894 -34.59 32.64 -2.01
CA VAL A 894 -34.53 33.67 -0.97
C VAL A 894 -34.73 35.02 -1.62
N SER A 895 -35.77 35.73 -1.20
CA SER A 895 -36.19 37.04 -1.69
C SER A 895 -36.43 38.00 -0.53
N ARG A 896 -36.74 39.27 -0.83
CA ARG A 896 -37.05 40.27 0.19
C ARG A 896 -38.30 39.92 1.00
N LYS A 897 -39.23 39.17 0.39
CA LYS A 897 -40.52 38.84 0.98
C LYS A 897 -40.40 37.77 2.08
N ASN A 898 -39.41 36.88 1.97
CA ASN A 898 -39.24 35.74 2.86
C ASN A 898 -37.92 35.77 3.66
N SER A 899 -37.14 36.86 3.57
CA SER A 899 -35.82 36.97 4.22
C SER A 899 -35.91 36.91 5.74
N GLU A 900 -36.88 37.58 6.36
CA GLU A 900 -37.06 37.56 7.83
C GLU A 900 -37.42 36.15 8.32
N ALA A 901 -38.36 35.49 7.65
CA ALA A 901 -38.76 34.12 7.95
C ALA A 901 -37.59 33.14 7.74
N PHE A 902 -36.80 33.34 6.68
CA PHE A 902 -35.58 32.57 6.44
C PHE A 902 -34.55 32.79 7.55
N SER A 903 -34.32 34.03 7.99
CA SER A 903 -33.43 34.34 9.11
C SER A 903 -33.86 33.63 10.38
N SER A 904 -35.15 33.74 10.71
CA SER A 904 -35.71 33.09 11.88
C SER A 904 -35.61 31.56 11.81
N ALA A 905 -35.76 30.97 10.62
CA ALA A 905 -35.58 29.54 10.45
C ALA A 905 -34.12 29.15 10.68
N ILE A 906 -33.17 29.83 10.02
CA ILE A 906 -31.73 29.51 10.13
C ILE A 906 -31.20 29.71 11.55
N SER A 907 -31.71 30.70 12.31
CA SER A 907 -31.25 30.95 13.67
C SER A 907 -31.42 29.78 14.65
N SER A 908 -32.33 28.84 14.39
CA SER A 908 -32.50 27.65 15.25
C SER A 908 -31.52 26.52 14.96
N HIS A 909 -30.68 26.64 13.92
CA HIS A 909 -29.80 25.57 13.44
C HIS A 909 -28.37 25.69 13.99
N VAL A 910 -28.22 25.48 15.30
CA VAL A 910 -26.94 25.64 16.02
C VAL A 910 -25.82 24.70 15.55
N HIS A 911 -26.19 23.56 14.94
CA HIS A 911 -25.25 22.55 14.43
C HIS A 911 -24.88 22.73 12.95
N LEU A 912 -25.38 23.78 12.28
CA LEU A 912 -25.19 23.99 10.86
C LEU A 912 -23.72 24.31 10.52
N ARG A 913 -23.09 23.42 9.74
CA ARG A 913 -21.69 23.54 9.30
C ARG A 913 -21.58 24.00 7.84
N SER A 914 -22.61 23.77 7.03
CA SER A 914 -22.61 24.13 5.60
C SER A 914 -23.94 24.70 5.15
N LEU A 915 -23.93 25.92 4.61
CA LEU A 915 -25.10 26.61 4.10
C LEU A 915 -24.87 27.03 2.65
N SER A 916 -25.87 26.82 1.79
CA SER A 916 -25.86 27.31 0.41
C SER A 916 -27.17 28.05 0.13
N VAL A 917 -27.08 29.28 -0.36
CA VAL A 917 -28.23 30.17 -0.53
C VAL A 917 -28.25 30.75 -1.94
N TRP A 918 -29.37 30.61 -2.63
CA TRP A 918 -29.63 31.23 -3.92
C TRP A 918 -30.66 32.34 -3.77
N LEU A 919 -30.23 33.56 -4.10
CA LEU A 919 -31.01 34.78 -4.05
C LEU A 919 -31.72 35.03 -5.39
N GLU A 920 -32.96 35.52 -5.35
CA GLU A 920 -33.70 35.92 -6.56
C GLU A 920 -33.23 37.28 -7.11
N GLU A 921 -33.50 37.56 -8.40
CA GLU A 921 -32.93 38.74 -9.10
C GLU A 921 -33.35 40.09 -8.51
N GLU A 922 -34.53 40.19 -7.88
CA GLU A 922 -35.04 41.41 -7.24
C GLU A 922 -34.54 41.60 -5.80
N SER A 923 -33.62 40.76 -5.32
CA SER A 923 -33.22 40.69 -3.91
C SER A 923 -32.23 41.77 -3.44
N ARG A 924 -32.18 42.95 -4.05
CA ARG A 924 -31.27 44.04 -3.60
C ARG A 924 -31.44 44.28 -2.09
N GLY A 925 -30.35 44.10 -1.34
CA GLY A 925 -30.31 44.32 0.11
C GLY A 925 -30.93 43.22 0.99
N CYS A 926 -31.40 42.10 0.45
CA CYS A 926 -32.11 41.07 1.24
C CYS A 926 -31.27 40.41 2.34
N LEU A 927 -29.94 40.42 2.19
CA LEU A 927 -29.02 39.91 3.20
C LEU A 927 -28.32 41.01 4.02
N GLY A 928 -28.57 42.29 3.73
CA GLY A 928 -27.90 43.42 4.40
C GLY A 928 -28.25 43.56 5.88
N ASP A 929 -29.49 43.20 6.24
CA ASP A 929 -30.03 43.25 7.62
C ASP A 929 -30.07 41.86 8.29
N MET A 930 -29.55 40.82 7.63
CA MET A 930 -29.61 39.45 8.13
C MET A 930 -28.47 39.18 9.12
N SER A 931 -28.75 39.27 10.42
CA SER A 931 -27.87 38.71 11.45
C SER A 931 -27.96 37.17 11.40
N LEU A 932 -27.14 36.52 10.57
CA LEU A 932 -27.05 35.06 10.54
C LEU A 932 -26.23 34.59 11.77
N PRO A 933 -26.84 33.99 12.81
CA PRO A 933 -26.11 33.60 14.01
C PRO A 933 -25.48 32.22 13.78
N LEU A 934 -24.43 32.18 12.97
CA LEU A 934 -23.85 30.94 12.45
C LEU A 934 -22.40 30.71 12.89
N GLU A 935 -22.19 30.77 14.21
CA GLU A 935 -20.87 30.62 14.86
C GLU A 935 -20.13 29.30 14.50
N ASN A 936 -20.88 28.27 14.13
CA ASN A 936 -20.37 26.94 13.80
C ASN A 936 -20.21 26.68 12.29
N LEU A 937 -20.48 27.67 11.45
CA LEU A 937 -20.46 27.50 10.00
C LEU A 937 -19.03 27.42 9.47
N LEU A 938 -18.74 26.32 8.76
CA LEU A 938 -17.45 26.06 8.14
C LEU A 938 -17.45 26.42 6.66
N SER A 939 -18.60 26.31 6.00
CA SER A 939 -18.76 26.56 4.57
C SER A 939 -20.01 27.35 4.25
N LEU A 940 -19.84 28.49 3.57
CA LEU A 940 -20.92 29.33 3.09
C LEU A 940 -20.84 29.49 1.57
N LYS A 941 -21.97 29.34 0.89
CA LYS A 941 -22.11 29.60 -0.54
C LYS A 941 -23.27 30.54 -0.79
N LEU A 942 -23.00 31.65 -1.47
CA LEU A 942 -24.00 32.65 -1.82
C LEU A 942 -24.02 32.83 -3.33
N TYR A 943 -25.21 32.68 -3.92
CA TYR A 943 -25.45 32.83 -5.35
C TYR A 943 -26.51 33.90 -5.59
N GLY A 944 -26.42 34.59 -6.74
CA GLY A 944 -27.38 35.63 -7.12
C GLY A 944 -27.11 36.98 -6.45
N LEU A 945 -25.89 37.21 -5.94
CA LEU A 945 -25.50 38.50 -5.40
C LEU A 945 -25.31 39.51 -6.55
N ARG A 946 -25.82 40.74 -6.41
CA ARG A 946 -25.58 41.80 -7.41
C ARG A 946 -24.32 42.60 -7.08
N ASP A 947 -24.48 43.60 -6.22
CA ASP A 947 -23.48 44.67 -6.04
C ASP A 947 -23.06 44.88 -4.56
N ARG A 948 -23.70 44.20 -3.61
CA ARG A 948 -23.39 44.28 -2.17
C ARG A 948 -23.32 42.90 -1.54
N LEU A 949 -22.29 42.70 -0.72
CA LEU A 949 -22.17 41.55 0.16
C LEU A 949 -23.08 41.79 1.40
N PRO A 950 -23.72 40.76 1.98
CA PRO A 950 -24.22 40.85 3.34
C PRO A 950 -23.16 41.38 4.31
N VAL A 951 -23.58 42.10 5.35
CA VAL A 951 -22.69 42.49 6.44
C VAL A 951 -22.23 41.22 7.16
N LEU A 952 -21.07 40.69 6.74
CA LEU A 952 -20.45 39.55 7.39
C LEU A 952 -19.81 40.02 8.69
N GLN A 953 -20.57 39.99 9.79
CA GLN A 953 -20.00 40.28 11.11
C GLN A 953 -18.94 39.22 11.43
N VAL A 954 -17.69 39.66 11.54
CA VAL A 954 -16.51 38.79 11.74
C VAL A 954 -16.68 37.85 12.93
N ASN A 955 -17.36 38.32 13.98
CA ASN A 955 -17.61 37.54 15.20
C ASN A 955 -18.54 36.34 14.93
N GLN A 956 -19.50 36.46 13.99
CA GLN A 956 -20.48 35.42 13.68
C GLN A 956 -19.94 34.33 12.76
N LEU A 957 -18.89 34.60 11.99
CA LEU A 957 -18.29 33.66 11.00
C LEU A 957 -16.85 33.28 11.35
N SER A 958 -16.50 33.30 12.63
CA SER A 958 -15.14 33.06 13.13
C SER A 958 -14.55 31.68 12.78
N LYS A 959 -15.40 30.68 12.48
CA LYS A 959 -14.99 29.32 12.07
C LYS A 959 -15.06 29.09 10.55
N LEU A 960 -15.44 30.08 9.75
CA LEU A 960 -15.63 29.92 8.31
C LEU A 960 -14.29 29.64 7.62
N THR A 961 -14.18 28.47 6.99
CA THR A 961 -12.97 28.04 6.26
C THR A 961 -13.14 28.07 4.75
N LYS A 962 -14.38 27.98 4.26
CA LYS A 962 -14.70 27.95 2.83
C LYS A 962 -15.80 28.94 2.49
N LEU A 963 -15.53 29.86 1.58
CA LEU A 963 -16.51 30.83 1.09
C LEU A 963 -16.58 30.76 -0.44
N HIS A 964 -17.79 30.62 -0.97
CA HIS A 964 -18.06 30.75 -2.40
C HIS A 964 -19.07 31.86 -2.63
N LEU A 965 -18.70 32.81 -3.47
CA LEU A 965 -19.55 33.92 -3.88
C LEU A 965 -19.67 33.94 -5.40
N LYS A 966 -20.91 33.93 -5.89
CA LYS A 966 -21.24 34.27 -7.29
C LYS A 966 -21.98 35.60 -7.31
N MET A 967 -21.36 36.61 -7.89
CA MET A 967 -21.85 37.99 -7.90
C MET A 967 -21.71 38.69 -9.26
N ASN A 968 -22.43 39.79 -9.47
CA ASN A 968 -22.31 40.58 -10.70
C ASN A 968 -21.10 41.51 -10.64
N THR A 969 -21.00 42.30 -9.56
CA THR A 969 -19.93 43.28 -9.32
C THR A 969 -19.37 43.12 -7.91
N LEU A 970 -18.06 43.32 -7.75
CA LEU A 970 -17.36 43.23 -6.46
C LEU A 970 -16.80 44.60 -6.08
N MET A 971 -17.36 45.23 -5.06
CA MET A 971 -16.98 46.55 -4.54
C MET A 971 -15.86 46.46 -3.50
N ASP A 972 -15.07 47.53 -3.31
CA ASP A 972 -13.95 47.58 -2.35
C ASP A 972 -14.38 47.26 -0.91
N GLU A 973 -15.55 47.74 -0.48
CA GLU A 973 -16.13 47.43 0.86
C GLU A 973 -16.30 45.92 1.10
N ALA A 974 -16.62 45.15 0.05
CA ALA A 974 -16.75 43.71 0.14
C ALA A 974 -15.39 43.03 0.26
N ILE A 975 -14.36 43.54 -0.42
CA ILE A 975 -12.97 43.05 -0.32
C ILE A 975 -12.44 43.28 1.10
N GLU A 976 -12.66 44.46 1.68
CA GLU A 976 -12.29 44.74 3.07
C GLU A 976 -13.00 43.82 4.06
N SER A 977 -14.29 43.54 3.83
CA SER A 977 -15.07 42.63 4.68
C SER A 977 -14.56 41.19 4.61
N LEU A 978 -14.17 40.72 3.41
CA LEU A 978 -13.57 39.40 3.20
C LEU A 978 -12.20 39.29 3.88
N GLY A 979 -11.39 40.36 3.85
CA GLY A 979 -10.09 40.43 4.50
C GLY A 979 -10.15 40.30 6.03
N LYS A 980 -11.30 40.57 6.65
CA LYS A 980 -11.47 40.46 8.11
C LYS A 980 -11.79 39.04 8.59
N LEU A 981 -11.96 38.05 7.71
CA LEU A 981 -12.32 36.68 8.09
C LEU A 981 -11.08 35.88 8.56
N PRO A 982 -11.01 35.50 9.85
CA PRO A 982 -9.74 35.07 10.45
C PRO A 982 -9.29 33.65 10.08
N LYS A 983 -10.21 32.76 9.70
CA LYS A 983 -9.94 31.34 9.42
C LYS A 983 -10.23 30.92 7.98
N LEU A 984 -10.41 31.88 7.08
CA LEU A 984 -10.77 31.60 5.69
C LEU A 984 -9.58 30.97 4.95
N CYS A 985 -9.68 29.68 4.62
CA CYS A 985 -8.67 28.93 3.88
C CYS A 985 -8.95 28.90 2.37
N ILE A 986 -10.23 28.90 1.98
CA ILE A 986 -10.65 28.74 0.58
C ILE A 986 -11.66 29.84 0.24
N LEU A 987 -11.28 30.70 -0.68
CA LEU A 987 -12.15 31.71 -1.27
C LEU A 987 -12.37 31.40 -2.76
N ARG A 988 -13.63 31.23 -3.16
CA ARG A 988 -14.05 31.11 -4.56
C ARG A 988 -14.90 32.31 -4.93
N LEU A 989 -14.46 33.06 -5.93
CA LEU A 989 -15.15 34.26 -6.43
C LEU A 989 -15.47 34.06 -7.91
N CYS A 990 -16.74 34.19 -8.26
CA CYS A 990 -17.22 34.24 -9.63
C CYS A 990 -17.91 35.59 -9.83
N VAL A 991 -17.32 36.46 -10.66
CA VAL A 991 -17.77 37.85 -10.88
C VAL A 991 -18.05 38.05 -12.37
N ASN A 992 -19.25 38.52 -12.73
CA ASN A 992 -19.66 38.66 -14.13
C ASN A 992 -19.03 39.89 -14.84
N GLN A 993 -18.76 40.98 -14.13
CA GLN A 993 -18.07 42.16 -14.68
C GLN A 993 -17.10 42.77 -13.65
N PRO A 994 -15.77 42.81 -13.91
CA PRO A 994 -14.85 43.60 -13.12
C PRO A 994 -14.86 45.05 -13.64
N GLU A 995 -15.62 45.94 -13.02
CA GLU A 995 -15.40 47.38 -13.22
C GLU A 995 -14.06 47.76 -12.58
N TYR A 996 -13.08 48.04 -13.43
CA TYR A 996 -11.75 48.61 -13.13
C TYR A 996 -10.75 47.77 -12.32
N GLY A 997 -9.67 47.37 -13.02
CA GLY A 997 -8.29 47.31 -12.52
C GLY A 997 -7.98 46.61 -11.19
N GLN A 998 -7.53 45.35 -11.25
CA GLN A 998 -6.84 44.59 -10.19
C GLN A 998 -7.57 44.49 -8.83
N LEU A 999 -8.03 43.28 -8.49
CA LEU A 999 -8.44 42.93 -7.12
C LEU A 999 -7.23 43.02 -6.17
N ARG A 1000 -7.19 44.02 -5.28
CA ARG A 1000 -6.10 44.20 -4.30
C ARG A 1000 -6.59 43.95 -2.88
N PHE A 1001 -6.29 42.78 -2.35
CA PHE A 1001 -6.52 42.46 -0.93
C PHE A 1001 -5.45 43.17 -0.08
N HIS A 1002 -5.82 44.29 0.57
CA HIS A 1002 -4.92 45.01 1.47
C HIS A 1002 -5.05 44.42 2.89
N SER A 1003 -3.92 43.93 3.41
CA SER A 1003 -3.74 43.35 4.75
C SER A 1003 -4.27 41.93 4.98
N LEU A 1004 -3.37 40.97 4.77
CA LEU A 1004 -3.02 39.87 5.67
C LEU A 1004 -1.80 39.22 5.00
N ARG A 1005 -0.79 38.79 5.77
CA ARG A 1005 0.21 37.84 5.28
C ARG A 1005 -0.54 36.55 4.93
N MET A 1006 -1.11 36.49 3.73
CA MET A 1006 -1.53 35.24 3.13
C MET A 1006 -0.30 34.68 2.43
N ASP A 1007 0.24 33.60 2.99
CA ASP A 1007 1.09 32.68 2.22
C ASP A 1007 0.22 32.07 1.11
N LEU A 1008 0.07 32.82 0.02
CA LEU A 1008 -0.54 32.38 -1.22
C LEU A 1008 0.42 31.35 -1.84
N ARG A 1009 0.28 30.08 -1.43
CA ARG A 1009 0.82 28.96 -2.20
C ARG A 1009 0.24 29.07 -3.61
N SER A 1010 1.13 29.32 -4.55
CA SER A 1010 0.90 29.52 -5.98
C SER A 1010 -0.35 28.84 -6.55
N SER A 1011 -1.34 29.60 -7.00
CA SER A 1011 -2.17 29.19 -8.15
C SER A 1011 -3.00 30.33 -8.74
N LEU A 1012 -2.69 30.61 -10.01
CA LEU A 1012 -3.56 31.07 -11.10
C LEU A 1012 -4.64 32.12 -10.78
N ILE A 1013 -4.25 33.39 -10.94
CA ILE A 1013 -5.12 34.36 -11.62
C ILE A 1013 -4.92 34.11 -13.12
N ARG A 1014 -5.84 33.37 -13.77
CA ARG A 1014 -5.98 33.44 -15.23
C ARG A 1014 -7.16 34.36 -15.53
N ARG A 1015 -6.88 35.39 -16.34
CA ARG A 1015 -7.88 36.27 -16.94
C ARG A 1015 -8.89 35.47 -17.74
#